data_AF-A0A2D7CK24-F1
#
_entry.id   AF-A0A2D7CK24-F1
#
_cell.length_a   1.000
_cell.length_b   1.000
_cell.length_c   1.000
_cell.angle_alpha   90.00
_cell.angle_beta   90.00
_cell.angle_gamma   90.00
#
_symmetry.space_group_name_H-M   'P 1'
#
loop_
_entity.id
_entity.type
_entity.pdbx_description
1 polymer ?
#
loop_
_entity_poly.entity_id
_entity_poly.type
_entity_poly.pdbx_seq_one_letter_code
_entity_poly.pdbx_strand_id
1 'polypeptide(L)'
;MSWLISAAASVGNSPLWVKILLLVLFLLVIIFIFVQIWRYGVRRAKLPKGKDPKTELNYVAQNMKSSFIAAHRAMKDFFPGLNYKYSTPVFLLIGPEDSEKTELMNEAGLSSQLGHTVTGNPCTWSIFDRATVVDVRGEIIFGGTRGSKTNKQWSLFVNLFQRFRPQRPLDGIIIALPAKSILDQAFNAKEALTETAETIHRSIGELQSKLGMALPIYLIITKSEDMAGFSEAVSMLPDEYSSEAFGWASPYPSGAAYSKDWCEEALRELVPRVQTAINESLTLSNPNDNDRNDAILFPSSIERLKDSLEIFLGTVLRVSNFNKSASLRGIFFTGAITESQLSPETPVNRKRSFVHGLLERKIFPEFALAIPLNLKLLSTNKRVRFAQFAFAITILLGIVGLMNASIYLDDSSRKLTASVTAISASAEQLRLAHQDGLSTLDLVSVGEAVSVMNRLEAIGETDLQLITVPTTWFDNLPSQIVEVMNLAYDKFLYEEMNLWLTARGTEIANSAPDSKREFLYYHDTKAPIVKSKDIAINDDSPSPDFSIVDGYLEQLSTFERMVTNYERIQPDKDTIALRTVAKYLYDIDLTAEFVESVAPTLFGGRTNNVPPVNLENLKSAARSKMELVWENLIYNWVSRDGLVDQLVDLSSAVNIQYDKESISKTDYQRLKKIRITLGKLKKNLNSGRYDWIANKKPILTKGLDERLKTIEAQGLLGPQSKEQLIARFNEIHRVTRSRLLQFPMPDIGSVIIVEDGKLKLANHLDSLHVKLVAAELQDGRNNAKIEEKLSQIDIMIPTKAPNGQHVVWDVQVLNAALNDAKNYEEIFYQDPQISRSRNSMDETISRLTGYGLSTRIASQINIAIKFKRTPYSSDLKGMEDALSERVANFSMAIKPLQSLFEILGQNASKSIYINSTELAISEALGIIKSTDRLLLASNPYSARNKNFSKWDGATPPLRQLIG
;
A
#
# COMPACT_ATOMS: atom_id res chain seq x y z
N MET A 1 -21.70 -36.06 -16.29
CA MET A 1 -21.54 -36.71 -14.96
C MET A 1 -20.13 -36.58 -14.40
N SER A 2 -19.07 -36.56 -15.23
CA SER A 2 -17.70 -36.30 -14.80
C SER A 2 -17.52 -35.00 -14.00
N TRP A 3 -18.17 -33.90 -14.43
CA TRP A 3 -18.15 -32.61 -13.72
C TRP A 3 -18.75 -32.63 -12.30
N LEU A 4 -19.73 -33.51 -12.05
CA LEU A 4 -20.33 -33.67 -10.71
C LEU A 4 -19.44 -34.52 -9.78
N ILE A 5 -18.77 -35.52 -10.35
CA ILE A 5 -17.84 -36.39 -9.62
C ILE A 5 -16.55 -35.63 -9.27
N SER A 6 -16.08 -34.74 -10.16
CA SER A 6 -14.92 -33.87 -9.92
C SER A 6 -15.23 -32.69 -8.99
N ALA A 7 -16.45 -32.13 -9.05
CA ALA A 7 -16.91 -31.16 -8.05
C ALA A 7 -16.99 -31.76 -6.64
N ALA A 8 -17.42 -33.03 -6.52
CA ALA A 8 -17.42 -33.74 -5.24
C ALA A 8 -16.00 -34.00 -4.69
N ALA A 9 -15.02 -34.28 -5.55
CA ALA A 9 -13.62 -34.46 -5.18
C ALA A 9 -12.95 -33.16 -4.72
N SER A 10 -13.24 -32.04 -5.41
CA SER A 10 -12.80 -30.68 -5.03
C SER A 10 -13.37 -30.24 -3.67
N VAL A 11 -14.65 -30.53 -3.41
CA VAL A 11 -15.24 -30.29 -2.08
C VAL A 11 -14.54 -31.16 -1.03
N GLY A 12 -14.13 -32.39 -1.35
CA GLY A 12 -13.42 -33.32 -0.47
C GLY A 12 -12.14 -32.77 0.18
N ASN A 13 -11.35 -31.96 -0.55
CA ASN A 13 -10.08 -31.41 -0.06
C ASN A 13 -10.19 -29.99 0.55
N SER A 14 -11.38 -29.39 0.56
CA SER A 14 -11.57 -28.06 1.14
C SER A 14 -11.61 -28.10 2.70
N PRO A 15 -11.16 -27.02 3.37
CA PRO A 15 -11.26 -26.86 4.82
C PRO A 15 -12.69 -27.08 5.33
N LEU A 16 -12.83 -27.67 6.51
CA LEU A 16 -14.12 -28.11 7.08
C LEU A 16 -15.18 -26.98 7.15
N TRP A 17 -14.74 -25.73 7.34
CA TRP A 17 -15.62 -24.56 7.38
C TRP A 17 -16.25 -24.22 6.02
N VAL A 18 -15.55 -24.46 4.90
CA VAL A 18 -16.06 -24.23 3.54
C VAL A 18 -17.17 -25.24 3.22
N LYS A 19 -16.99 -26.51 3.63
CA LYS A 19 -18.01 -27.57 3.50
C LYS A 19 -19.28 -27.22 4.28
N ILE A 20 -19.12 -26.74 5.52
CA ILE A 20 -20.24 -26.33 6.37
C ILE A 20 -20.96 -25.12 5.76
N LEU A 21 -20.22 -24.13 5.27
CA LEU A 21 -20.79 -22.93 4.66
C LEU A 21 -21.59 -23.23 3.39
N LEU A 22 -21.07 -24.10 2.51
CA LEU A 22 -21.80 -24.54 1.31
C LEU A 22 -23.04 -25.36 1.65
N LEU A 23 -22.97 -26.23 2.68
CA LEU A 23 -24.11 -27.02 3.14
C LEU A 23 -25.20 -26.14 3.75
N VAL A 24 -24.82 -25.13 4.54
CA VAL A 24 -25.76 -24.14 5.12
C VAL A 24 -26.40 -23.30 4.03
N LEU A 25 -25.63 -22.86 3.02
CA LEU A 25 -26.16 -22.07 1.91
C LEU A 25 -27.15 -22.90 1.06
N PHE A 26 -26.84 -24.17 0.81
CA PHE A 26 -27.72 -25.09 0.12
C PHE A 26 -29.01 -25.37 0.89
N LEU A 27 -28.93 -25.57 2.21
CA LEU A 27 -30.09 -25.71 3.09
C LEU A 27 -30.94 -24.45 3.13
N LEU A 28 -30.33 -23.26 3.18
CA LEU A 28 -31.05 -21.99 3.14
C LEU A 28 -31.80 -21.79 1.81
N VAL A 29 -31.21 -22.17 0.68
CA VAL A 29 -31.88 -22.10 -0.63
C VAL A 29 -33.05 -23.08 -0.69
N ILE A 30 -32.88 -24.30 -0.19
CA ILE A 30 -33.98 -25.29 -0.13
C ILE A 30 -35.10 -24.82 0.81
N ILE A 31 -34.76 -24.32 2.00
CA ILE A 31 -35.72 -23.80 2.97
C ILE A 31 -36.44 -22.58 2.38
N PHE A 32 -35.73 -21.68 1.69
CA PHE A 32 -36.34 -20.52 1.04
C PHE A 32 -37.31 -20.94 -0.05
N ILE A 33 -36.92 -21.87 -0.93
CA ILE A 33 -37.81 -22.42 -1.97
C ILE A 33 -39.02 -23.12 -1.33
N PHE A 34 -38.82 -23.91 -0.28
CA PHE A 34 -39.88 -24.63 0.44
C PHE A 34 -40.87 -23.68 1.14
N VAL A 35 -40.37 -22.66 1.84
CA VAL A 35 -41.19 -21.63 2.51
C VAL A 35 -41.99 -20.83 1.50
N GLN A 36 -41.43 -20.55 0.32
CA GLN A 36 -42.18 -19.89 -0.76
C GLN A 36 -43.26 -20.82 -1.34
N ILE A 37 -42.96 -22.09 -1.58
CA ILE A 37 -43.96 -23.08 -2.04
C ILE A 37 -45.09 -23.22 -1.00
N TRP A 38 -44.76 -23.25 0.29
CA TRP A 38 -45.72 -23.41 1.37
C TRP A 38 -46.60 -22.15 1.58
N ARG A 39 -46.02 -20.94 1.61
CA ARG A 39 -46.77 -19.68 1.75
C ARG A 39 -47.76 -19.43 0.63
N TYR A 40 -47.47 -19.90 -0.59
CA TYR A 40 -48.39 -19.76 -1.73
C TYR A 40 -49.37 -20.92 -1.90
N GLY A 41 -49.11 -22.09 -1.30
CA GLY A 41 -50.01 -23.25 -1.33
C GLY A 41 -51.14 -23.22 -0.30
N VAL A 42 -51.00 -22.49 0.81
CA VAL A 42 -51.87 -22.65 2.01
C VAL A 42 -52.87 -21.49 2.24
N ARG A 43 -53.02 -20.54 1.31
CA ARG A 43 -54.14 -19.58 1.38
C ARG A 43 -55.46 -20.23 0.92
N ARG A 44 -56.00 -21.15 1.73
CA ARG A 44 -57.40 -21.60 1.65
C ARG A 44 -58.29 -20.44 2.11
N ALA A 45 -59.03 -19.85 1.19
CA ALA A 45 -59.99 -18.78 1.47
C ALA A 45 -61.19 -19.32 2.26
N LYS A 46 -61.46 -18.74 3.44
CA LYS A 46 -62.75 -18.83 4.14
C LYS A 46 -63.78 -17.92 3.44
N LEU A 47 -65.00 -18.41 3.28
CA LEU A 47 -66.14 -17.73 2.63
C LEU A 47 -66.97 -16.94 3.66
N PRO A 48 -67.51 -15.76 3.32
CA PRO A 48 -68.66 -15.17 4.01
C PRO A 48 -69.98 -15.55 3.31
N LYS A 49 -71.02 -15.85 4.11
CA LYS A 49 -72.42 -16.03 3.68
C LYS A 49 -73.15 -14.68 3.66
N GLY A 50 -73.96 -14.41 2.63
CA GLY A 50 -74.94 -13.32 2.62
C GLY A 50 -75.49 -13.01 1.23
N LYS A 51 -76.82 -12.96 1.10
CA LYS A 51 -77.61 -12.74 -0.14
C LYS A 51 -77.65 -11.26 -0.54
N ASP A 52 -77.40 -10.98 -1.82
CA ASP A 52 -77.44 -9.69 -2.54
C ASP A 52 -77.48 -9.97 -4.07
N PRO A 53 -77.89 -9.12 -5.02
CA PRO A 53 -77.95 -9.47 -6.47
C PRO A 53 -76.59 -9.85 -7.11
N LYS A 54 -75.46 -9.52 -6.46
CA LYS A 54 -74.12 -10.08 -6.76
C LYS A 54 -74.02 -11.59 -6.47
N THR A 55 -75.02 -12.17 -5.80
CA THR A 55 -75.10 -13.57 -5.38
C THR A 55 -75.47 -14.48 -6.54
N GLU A 56 -76.24 -14.04 -7.54
CA GLU A 56 -76.47 -14.88 -8.73
C GLU A 56 -75.19 -15.02 -9.56
N LEU A 57 -74.48 -13.92 -9.84
CA LEU A 57 -73.19 -14.00 -10.53
C LEU A 57 -72.18 -14.81 -9.72
N ASN A 58 -72.17 -14.68 -8.39
CA ASN A 58 -71.32 -15.48 -7.51
C ASN A 58 -71.76 -16.95 -7.41
N TYR A 59 -73.05 -17.24 -7.47
CA TYR A 59 -73.62 -18.59 -7.41
C TYR A 59 -73.39 -19.34 -8.72
N VAL A 60 -73.67 -18.71 -9.86
CA VAL A 60 -73.34 -19.21 -11.19
C VAL A 60 -71.83 -19.39 -11.32
N ALA A 61 -71.02 -18.44 -10.86
CA ALA A 61 -69.57 -18.56 -10.85
C ALA A 61 -69.06 -19.72 -9.98
N GLN A 62 -69.64 -19.89 -8.79
CA GLN A 62 -69.28 -20.94 -7.86
C GLN A 62 -69.68 -22.32 -8.41
N ASN A 63 -70.90 -22.45 -8.94
CA ASN A 63 -71.38 -23.70 -9.51
C ASN A 63 -70.62 -24.05 -10.79
N MET A 64 -70.35 -23.07 -11.65
CA MET A 64 -69.50 -23.25 -12.84
C MET A 64 -68.11 -23.73 -12.42
N LYS A 65 -67.45 -23.09 -11.46
CA LYS A 65 -66.16 -23.56 -10.94
C LYS A 65 -66.25 -24.96 -10.33
N SER A 66 -67.34 -25.29 -9.63
CA SER A 66 -67.55 -26.61 -9.05
C SER A 66 -67.73 -27.70 -10.13
N SER A 67 -68.43 -27.37 -11.23
CA SER A 67 -68.57 -28.23 -12.40
C SER A 67 -67.20 -28.53 -13.03
N PHE A 68 -66.34 -27.52 -13.20
CA PHE A 68 -64.95 -27.73 -13.65
C PHE A 68 -64.14 -28.63 -12.70
N ILE A 69 -64.28 -28.46 -11.38
CA ILE A 69 -63.59 -29.31 -10.40
C ILE A 69 -64.09 -30.76 -10.46
N ALA A 70 -65.41 -30.94 -10.52
CA ALA A 70 -66.05 -32.25 -10.60
C ALA A 70 -65.66 -32.97 -11.89
N ALA A 71 -65.69 -32.28 -13.03
CA ALA A 71 -65.24 -32.82 -14.32
C ALA A 71 -63.77 -33.22 -14.30
N HIS A 72 -62.87 -32.39 -13.77
CA HIS A 72 -61.45 -32.74 -13.68
C HIS A 72 -61.16 -33.85 -12.66
N ARG A 73 -62.03 -34.04 -11.66
CA ARG A 73 -61.94 -35.19 -10.75
C ARG A 73 -62.38 -36.46 -11.48
N ALA A 74 -63.54 -36.43 -12.14
CA ALA A 74 -64.03 -37.52 -12.97
C ALA A 74 -62.99 -37.93 -14.04
N MET A 75 -62.40 -36.96 -14.77
CA MET A 75 -61.32 -37.24 -15.72
C MET A 75 -60.07 -37.87 -15.07
N LYS A 76 -59.73 -37.49 -13.82
CA LYS A 76 -58.57 -38.06 -13.12
C LYS A 76 -58.83 -39.51 -12.69
N ASP A 77 -60.05 -39.77 -12.23
CA ASP A 77 -60.46 -41.11 -11.80
C ASP A 77 -60.61 -42.04 -13.02
N PHE A 78 -60.98 -41.46 -14.17
CA PHE A 78 -61.24 -42.18 -15.41
C PHE A 78 -60.00 -42.43 -16.29
N PHE A 79 -59.11 -41.44 -16.43
CA PHE A 79 -57.89 -41.57 -17.24
C PHE A 79 -56.65 -41.74 -16.34
N PRO A 80 -55.97 -42.90 -16.37
CA PRO A 80 -54.80 -43.14 -15.54
C PRO A 80 -53.59 -42.29 -16.01
N GLY A 81 -52.82 -41.74 -15.05
CA GLY A 81 -51.57 -41.04 -15.30
C GLY A 81 -51.52 -39.59 -14.83
N LEU A 82 -50.31 -39.03 -14.76
CA LEU A 82 -50.06 -37.66 -14.28
C LEU A 82 -50.61 -36.58 -15.23
N ASN A 83 -50.82 -36.92 -16.51
CA ASN A 83 -51.32 -36.03 -17.56
C ASN A 83 -52.78 -36.34 -17.98
N TYR A 84 -53.60 -36.89 -17.09
CA TYR A 84 -55.03 -37.20 -17.32
C TYR A 84 -55.84 -36.03 -17.92
N LYS A 85 -55.38 -34.79 -17.71
CA LYS A 85 -56.01 -33.58 -18.26
C LYS A 85 -55.83 -33.41 -19.76
N TYR A 86 -54.98 -34.19 -20.41
CA TYR A 86 -54.68 -34.05 -21.83
C TYR A 86 -54.73 -35.39 -22.56
N SER A 87 -55.19 -36.46 -21.90
CA SER A 87 -55.36 -37.78 -22.49
C SER A 87 -56.48 -37.79 -23.54
N THR A 88 -57.55 -37.03 -23.31
CA THR A 88 -58.66 -36.89 -24.27
C THR A 88 -58.90 -35.44 -24.67
N PRO A 89 -59.35 -35.22 -25.92
CA PRO A 89 -59.69 -33.90 -26.42
C PRO A 89 -60.99 -33.35 -25.82
N VAL A 90 -61.10 -32.02 -25.73
CA VAL A 90 -62.27 -31.32 -25.20
C VAL A 90 -62.90 -30.46 -26.28
N PHE A 91 -64.14 -30.75 -26.61
CA PHE A 91 -64.95 -29.96 -27.53
C PHE A 91 -65.96 -29.11 -26.77
N LEU A 92 -66.19 -27.90 -27.25
CA LEU A 92 -67.20 -27.00 -26.71
C LEU A 92 -68.45 -27.04 -27.58
N LEU A 93 -69.59 -27.42 -27.02
CA LEU A 93 -70.88 -27.39 -27.70
C LEU A 93 -71.61 -26.08 -27.39
N ILE A 94 -71.92 -25.30 -28.43
CA ILE A 94 -72.63 -24.02 -28.34
C ILE A 94 -73.82 -23.99 -29.29
N GLY A 95 -74.85 -23.24 -28.95
CA GLY A 95 -76.07 -23.09 -29.75
C GLY A 95 -77.20 -22.48 -28.92
N PRO A 96 -78.26 -21.94 -29.55
CA PRO A 96 -79.44 -21.45 -28.83
C PRO A 96 -80.12 -22.55 -27.98
N GLU A 97 -81.04 -22.17 -27.10
CA GLU A 97 -81.64 -23.11 -26.13
C GLU A 97 -82.51 -24.19 -26.78
N ASP A 98 -83.05 -23.92 -27.97
CA ASP A 98 -83.89 -24.80 -28.76
C ASP A 98 -83.11 -25.74 -29.70
N SER A 99 -81.78 -25.76 -29.66
CA SER A 99 -80.92 -26.59 -30.54
C SER A 99 -80.68 -28.02 -30.05
N GLU A 100 -81.38 -28.46 -29.00
CA GLU A 100 -81.32 -29.85 -28.51
C GLU A 100 -79.90 -30.36 -28.20
N LYS A 101 -79.02 -29.46 -27.73
CA LYS A 101 -77.63 -29.76 -27.38
C LYS A 101 -77.49 -30.99 -26.46
N THR A 102 -78.31 -31.05 -25.41
CA THR A 102 -78.31 -32.16 -24.44
C THR A 102 -78.72 -33.47 -25.11
N GLU A 103 -79.76 -33.44 -25.96
CA GLU A 103 -80.29 -34.62 -26.63
C GLU A 103 -79.31 -35.16 -27.68
N LEU A 104 -78.65 -34.26 -28.43
CA LEU A 104 -77.55 -34.59 -29.32
C LEU A 104 -76.43 -35.37 -28.61
N MET A 105 -76.15 -35.07 -27.34
CA MET A 105 -75.13 -35.76 -26.55
C MET A 105 -75.63 -37.07 -25.93
N ASN A 106 -76.89 -37.13 -25.51
CA ASN A 106 -77.50 -38.32 -24.92
C ASN A 106 -77.69 -39.44 -25.96
N GLU A 107 -78.16 -39.06 -27.15
CA GLU A 107 -78.50 -39.99 -28.24
C GLU A 107 -77.34 -40.25 -29.21
N ALA A 108 -76.12 -39.81 -28.87
CA ALA A 108 -74.92 -40.05 -29.67
C ALA A 108 -74.59 -41.53 -29.86
N GLY A 109 -75.23 -42.45 -29.12
CA GLY A 109 -75.08 -43.90 -29.27
C GLY A 109 -73.69 -44.44 -28.93
N LEU A 110 -72.79 -43.60 -28.42
CA LEU A 110 -71.43 -43.94 -28.06
C LEU A 110 -71.47 -44.89 -26.86
N SER A 111 -71.26 -46.18 -27.10
CA SER A 111 -71.40 -47.26 -26.11
C SER A 111 -70.69 -46.91 -24.80
N SER A 112 -71.46 -46.80 -23.71
CA SER A 112 -70.92 -46.63 -22.37
C SER A 112 -70.85 -47.99 -21.68
N GLN A 113 -69.64 -48.49 -21.46
CA GLN A 113 -69.36 -49.08 -20.14
C GLN A 113 -68.93 -47.99 -19.13
N LEU A 114 -68.84 -46.73 -19.56
CA LEU A 114 -67.94 -45.75 -18.95
C LEU A 114 -68.43 -44.27 -18.94
N GLY A 115 -69.63 -43.96 -19.45
CA GLY A 115 -70.11 -42.58 -19.69
C GLY A 115 -70.49 -41.82 -18.42
N HIS A 116 -69.52 -41.14 -17.79
CA HIS A 116 -69.76 -40.32 -16.61
C HIS A 116 -70.17 -38.89 -17.00
N THR A 117 -71.47 -38.62 -17.13
CA THR A 117 -71.97 -37.26 -17.31
C THR A 117 -71.89 -36.49 -15.99
N VAL A 118 -71.03 -35.48 -15.93
CA VAL A 118 -71.00 -34.55 -14.80
C VAL A 118 -72.01 -33.46 -15.08
N THR A 119 -73.24 -33.65 -14.59
CA THR A 119 -74.30 -32.65 -14.68
C THR A 119 -73.97 -31.48 -13.74
N GLY A 120 -73.91 -30.28 -14.30
CA GLY A 120 -73.62 -29.07 -13.56
C GLY A 120 -74.44 -27.91 -14.09
N ASN A 121 -75.01 -27.10 -13.20
CA ASN A 121 -75.64 -25.84 -13.59
C ASN A 121 -74.58 -24.73 -13.48
N PRO A 122 -74.06 -24.11 -14.56
CA PRO A 122 -74.62 -24.06 -15.93
C PRO A 122 -73.87 -24.87 -17.01
N CYS A 123 -72.92 -25.74 -16.66
CA CYS A 123 -72.13 -26.53 -17.62
C CYS A 123 -72.23 -28.04 -17.34
N THR A 124 -72.61 -28.81 -18.35
CA THR A 124 -72.66 -30.27 -18.34
C THR A 124 -71.48 -30.83 -19.12
N TRP A 125 -70.80 -31.83 -18.55
CA TRP A 125 -69.64 -32.47 -19.19
C TRP A 125 -69.99 -33.91 -19.52
N SER A 126 -70.01 -34.24 -20.81
CA SER A 126 -70.17 -35.60 -21.31
C SER A 126 -68.79 -36.18 -21.62
N ILE A 127 -68.32 -37.10 -20.78
CA ILE A 127 -66.99 -37.72 -20.91
C ILE A 127 -67.16 -39.06 -21.64
N PHE A 128 -66.59 -39.16 -22.84
CA PHE A 128 -66.52 -40.38 -23.66
C PHE A 128 -65.09 -40.94 -23.63
N ASP A 129 -64.92 -42.17 -24.11
CA ASP A 129 -63.61 -42.82 -24.22
C ASP A 129 -62.61 -42.00 -25.06
N ARG A 130 -63.08 -41.44 -26.18
CA ARG A 130 -62.24 -40.72 -27.15
C ARG A 130 -62.26 -39.20 -27.03
N ALA A 131 -63.19 -38.60 -26.28
CA ALA A 131 -63.31 -37.15 -26.16
C ALA A 131 -64.18 -36.75 -24.97
N THR A 132 -64.11 -35.48 -24.57
CA THR A 132 -65.07 -34.87 -23.65
C THR A 132 -65.77 -33.71 -24.34
N VAL A 133 -67.09 -33.65 -24.25
CA VAL A 133 -67.87 -32.52 -24.76
C VAL A 133 -68.41 -31.71 -23.60
N VAL A 134 -68.21 -30.40 -23.65
CA VAL A 134 -68.73 -29.44 -22.67
C VAL A 134 -69.92 -28.74 -23.28
N ASP A 135 -71.10 -29.08 -22.77
CA ASP A 135 -72.34 -28.37 -23.11
C ASP A 135 -72.52 -27.19 -22.16
N VAL A 136 -72.67 -26.00 -22.75
CA VAL A 136 -72.88 -24.74 -22.03
C VAL A 136 -74.30 -24.29 -22.26
N ARG A 137 -75.04 -24.02 -21.18
CA ARG A 137 -76.38 -23.45 -21.27
C ARG A 137 -76.38 -22.18 -22.11
N GLY A 138 -77.38 -22.06 -23.00
CA GLY A 138 -77.52 -20.94 -23.92
C GLY A 138 -77.45 -19.59 -23.21
N GLU A 139 -78.13 -19.44 -22.07
CA GLU A 139 -78.08 -18.25 -21.21
C GLU A 139 -76.66 -17.70 -20.93
N ILE A 140 -75.64 -18.55 -20.75
CA ILE A 140 -74.28 -18.08 -20.46
C ILE A 140 -73.66 -17.37 -21.66
N ILE A 141 -74.06 -17.74 -22.88
CA ILE A 141 -73.56 -17.19 -24.14
C ILE A 141 -74.46 -16.03 -24.60
N PHE A 142 -75.78 -16.25 -24.59
CA PHE A 142 -76.81 -15.36 -25.14
C PHE A 142 -77.42 -14.38 -24.11
N GLY A 143 -77.19 -14.55 -22.80
CA GLY A 143 -77.76 -13.71 -21.74
C GLY A 143 -77.08 -12.35 -21.52
N GLY A 144 -76.18 -11.93 -22.41
CA GLY A 144 -75.54 -10.61 -22.32
C GLY A 144 -76.50 -9.47 -22.65
N THR A 145 -76.55 -8.42 -21.83
CA THR A 145 -77.38 -7.23 -22.10
C THR A 145 -76.94 -6.55 -23.40
N ARG A 146 -77.88 -6.28 -24.33
CA ARG A 146 -77.63 -5.51 -25.56
C ARG A 146 -76.88 -4.22 -25.21
N GLY A 147 -75.68 -4.04 -25.79
CA GLY A 147 -74.82 -2.86 -25.57
C GLY A 147 -73.70 -3.00 -24.51
N SER A 148 -73.69 -4.06 -23.69
CA SER A 148 -72.57 -4.31 -22.77
C SER A 148 -71.38 -4.93 -23.52
N LYS A 149 -70.19 -4.31 -23.39
CA LYS A 149 -68.96 -4.77 -24.08
C LYS A 149 -68.41 -6.12 -23.59
N THR A 150 -68.90 -6.69 -22.48
CA THR A 150 -68.34 -7.95 -21.94
C THR A 150 -69.36 -8.75 -21.14
N ASN A 151 -69.68 -9.96 -21.61
CA ASN A 151 -70.45 -10.94 -20.86
C ASN A 151 -69.57 -11.54 -19.75
N LYS A 152 -69.82 -11.17 -18.49
CA LYS A 152 -68.99 -11.57 -17.34
C LYS A 152 -69.04 -13.08 -17.06
N GLN A 153 -70.17 -13.73 -17.30
CA GLN A 153 -70.34 -15.17 -17.09
C GLN A 153 -69.54 -15.96 -18.14
N TRP A 154 -69.65 -15.57 -19.41
CA TRP A 154 -68.81 -16.12 -20.48
C TRP A 154 -67.32 -15.89 -20.23
N SER A 155 -66.94 -14.66 -19.87
CA SER A 155 -65.56 -14.31 -19.53
C SER A 155 -64.98 -15.18 -18.41
N LEU A 156 -65.77 -15.48 -17.38
CA LEU A 156 -65.39 -16.39 -16.31
C LEU A 156 -65.22 -17.83 -16.80
N PHE A 157 -66.15 -18.32 -17.61
CA PHE A 157 -66.09 -19.65 -18.21
C PHE A 157 -64.79 -19.86 -19.00
N VAL A 158 -64.43 -18.89 -19.86
CA VAL A 158 -63.18 -18.91 -20.62
C VAL A 158 -61.95 -18.92 -19.70
N ASN A 159 -61.96 -18.14 -18.62
CA ASN A 159 -60.86 -18.10 -17.64
C ASN A 159 -60.71 -19.42 -16.87
N LEU A 160 -61.80 -20.16 -16.63
CA LEU A 160 -61.73 -21.47 -15.97
C LEU A 160 -60.99 -22.49 -16.83
N PHE A 161 -61.17 -22.48 -18.14
CA PHE A 161 -60.38 -23.33 -19.05
C PHE A 161 -58.88 -23.04 -18.97
N GLN A 162 -58.46 -21.77 -18.96
CA GLN A 162 -57.04 -21.41 -18.77
C GLN A 162 -56.47 -21.93 -17.44
N ARG A 163 -57.29 -21.95 -16.38
CA ARG A 163 -56.86 -22.38 -15.06
C ARG A 163 -56.73 -23.90 -14.95
N PHE A 164 -57.70 -24.64 -15.48
CA PHE A 164 -57.78 -26.08 -15.30
C PHE A 164 -57.00 -26.87 -16.37
N ARG A 165 -57.01 -26.41 -17.63
CA ARG A 165 -56.27 -26.96 -18.78
C ARG A 165 -55.44 -25.86 -19.49
N PRO A 166 -54.34 -25.36 -18.89
CA PRO A 166 -53.56 -24.24 -19.42
C PRO A 166 -52.84 -24.47 -20.77
N GLN A 167 -52.41 -25.70 -21.08
CA GLN A 167 -51.64 -25.99 -22.31
C GLN A 167 -52.54 -26.11 -23.55
N ARG A 168 -53.56 -26.98 -23.50
CA ARG A 168 -54.57 -27.17 -24.55
C ARG A 168 -55.98 -27.12 -23.94
N PRO A 169 -56.54 -25.90 -23.72
CA PRO A 169 -57.82 -25.76 -23.05
C PRO A 169 -59.03 -26.33 -23.80
N LEU A 170 -59.06 -26.25 -25.13
CA LEU A 170 -60.10 -26.78 -26.02
C LEU A 170 -59.45 -27.30 -27.31
N ASP A 171 -60.10 -28.27 -27.96
CA ASP A 171 -59.68 -28.92 -29.19
C ASP A 171 -60.57 -28.54 -30.40
N GLY A 172 -61.80 -28.07 -30.15
CA GLY A 172 -62.71 -27.59 -31.20
C GLY A 172 -64.03 -27.05 -30.66
N ILE A 173 -64.81 -26.44 -31.53
CA ILE A 173 -66.14 -25.88 -31.23
C ILE A 173 -67.17 -26.55 -32.13
N ILE A 174 -68.25 -27.04 -31.52
CA ILE A 174 -69.40 -27.60 -32.20
C ILE A 174 -70.54 -26.59 -32.05
N ILE A 175 -71.07 -26.11 -33.17
CA ILE A 175 -72.22 -25.21 -33.22
C ILE A 175 -73.43 -26.03 -33.58
N ALA A 176 -74.39 -26.16 -32.66
CA ALA A 176 -75.70 -26.73 -32.94
C ALA A 176 -76.68 -25.61 -33.32
N LEU A 177 -77.37 -25.76 -34.45
CA LEU A 177 -78.35 -24.80 -34.94
C LEU A 177 -79.60 -25.55 -35.46
N PRO A 178 -80.83 -25.23 -35.01
CA PRO A 178 -82.04 -25.86 -35.52
C PRO A 178 -82.25 -25.57 -37.01
N ALA A 179 -82.70 -26.56 -37.79
CA ALA A 179 -83.01 -26.39 -39.20
C ALA A 179 -84.08 -25.29 -39.42
N LYS A 180 -85.10 -25.25 -38.56
CA LYS A 180 -86.15 -24.22 -38.59
C LYS A 180 -85.61 -22.78 -38.50
N SER A 181 -84.56 -22.55 -37.70
CA SER A 181 -83.93 -21.23 -37.57
C SER A 181 -83.26 -20.75 -38.86
N ILE A 182 -82.93 -21.66 -39.77
CA ILE A 182 -82.29 -21.37 -41.06
C ILE A 182 -83.34 -21.34 -42.19
N LEU A 183 -84.35 -22.21 -42.11
CA LEU A 183 -85.43 -22.33 -43.09
C LEU A 183 -86.40 -21.13 -43.09
N ASP A 184 -86.61 -20.48 -41.95
CA ASP A 184 -87.54 -19.36 -41.84
C ASP A 184 -87.00 -18.14 -42.61
N GLN A 185 -87.65 -17.82 -43.73
CA GLN A 185 -87.26 -16.73 -44.61
C GLN A 185 -87.89 -15.38 -44.21
N ALA A 186 -88.71 -15.33 -43.15
CA ALA A 186 -89.30 -14.09 -42.68
C ALA A 186 -88.23 -13.07 -42.27
N PHE A 187 -88.48 -11.78 -42.51
CA PHE A 187 -87.52 -10.71 -42.22
C PHE A 187 -87.05 -10.74 -40.75
N ASN A 188 -87.99 -10.86 -39.81
CA ASN A 188 -87.71 -10.93 -38.38
C ASN A 188 -86.88 -12.18 -38.01
N ALA A 189 -87.07 -13.30 -38.71
CA ALA A 189 -86.32 -14.52 -38.47
C ALA A 189 -84.87 -14.41 -38.97
N LYS A 190 -84.64 -13.79 -40.14
CA LYS A 190 -83.29 -13.49 -40.65
C LYS A 190 -82.53 -12.52 -39.73
N GLU A 191 -83.22 -11.53 -39.15
CA GLU A 191 -82.64 -10.62 -38.17
C GLU A 191 -82.23 -11.37 -36.88
N ALA A 192 -83.11 -12.22 -36.34
CA ALA A 192 -82.81 -13.06 -35.18
C ALA A 192 -81.66 -14.05 -35.43
N LEU A 193 -81.58 -14.63 -36.64
CA LEU A 193 -80.46 -15.49 -37.05
C LEU A 193 -79.15 -14.71 -37.09
N THR A 194 -79.17 -13.47 -37.60
CA THR A 194 -78.00 -12.59 -37.65
C THR A 194 -77.54 -12.21 -36.24
N GLU A 195 -78.45 -11.85 -35.32
CA GLU A 195 -78.12 -11.56 -33.92
C GLU A 195 -77.51 -12.79 -33.21
N THR A 196 -78.05 -13.97 -33.49
CA THR A 196 -77.50 -15.24 -33.00
C THR A 196 -76.07 -15.46 -33.52
N ALA A 197 -75.86 -15.24 -34.81
CA ALA A 197 -74.54 -15.35 -35.44
C ALA A 197 -73.53 -14.34 -34.90
N GLU A 198 -73.93 -13.08 -34.66
CA GLU A 198 -73.08 -12.05 -34.06
C GLU A 198 -72.68 -12.39 -32.62
N THR A 199 -73.62 -12.93 -31.84
CA THR A 199 -73.37 -13.35 -30.46
C THR A 199 -72.38 -14.51 -30.40
N ILE A 200 -72.55 -15.50 -31.29
CA ILE A 200 -71.61 -16.61 -31.46
C ILE A 200 -70.24 -16.08 -31.91
N HIS A 201 -70.19 -15.22 -32.94
CA HIS A 201 -68.95 -14.61 -33.43
C HIS A 201 -68.16 -13.93 -32.32
N ARG A 202 -68.82 -13.07 -31.53
CA ARG A 202 -68.20 -12.36 -30.40
C ARG A 202 -67.69 -13.34 -29.33
N SER A 203 -68.46 -14.38 -29.03
CA SER A 203 -68.12 -15.38 -28.03
C SER A 203 -66.90 -16.21 -28.45
N ILE A 204 -66.84 -16.64 -29.72
CA ILE A 204 -65.69 -17.33 -30.31
C ILE A 204 -64.46 -16.41 -30.32
N GLY A 205 -64.62 -15.15 -30.71
CA GLY A 205 -63.52 -14.18 -30.69
C GLY A 205 -62.96 -13.95 -29.29
N GLU A 206 -63.80 -13.81 -28.26
CA GLU A 206 -63.36 -13.70 -26.87
C GLU A 206 -62.65 -14.97 -26.39
N LEU A 207 -63.19 -16.15 -26.74
CA LEU A 207 -62.61 -17.46 -26.42
C LEU A 207 -61.23 -17.63 -27.05
N GLN A 208 -61.10 -17.46 -28.37
CA GLN A 208 -59.84 -17.60 -29.09
C GLN A 208 -58.80 -16.56 -28.65
N SER A 209 -59.20 -15.31 -28.45
CA SER A 209 -58.31 -14.23 -27.99
C SER A 209 -57.73 -14.50 -26.60
N LYS A 210 -58.57 -14.94 -25.66
CA LYS A 210 -58.11 -15.26 -24.30
C LYS A 210 -57.31 -16.55 -24.26
N LEU A 211 -57.81 -17.63 -24.87
CA LEU A 211 -57.11 -18.92 -24.85
C LEU A 211 -55.83 -18.89 -25.68
N GLY A 212 -55.72 -17.96 -26.64
CA GLY A 212 -54.58 -17.87 -27.54
C GLY A 212 -54.51 -19.05 -28.51
N MET A 213 -55.65 -19.61 -28.89
CA MET A 213 -55.75 -20.76 -29.82
C MET A 213 -56.81 -20.52 -30.88
N ALA A 214 -56.50 -20.90 -32.11
CA ALA A 214 -57.43 -21.03 -33.21
C ALA A 214 -58.08 -22.41 -33.13
N LEU A 215 -59.40 -22.44 -33.07
CA LEU A 215 -60.18 -23.67 -32.87
C LEU A 215 -60.91 -24.05 -34.16
N PRO A 216 -60.92 -25.33 -34.56
CA PRO A 216 -61.77 -25.83 -35.63
C PRO A 216 -63.25 -25.69 -35.23
N ILE A 217 -64.10 -25.32 -36.19
CA ILE A 217 -65.54 -25.12 -36.00
C ILE A 217 -66.31 -26.12 -36.86
N TYR A 218 -67.21 -26.86 -36.22
CA TYR A 218 -68.15 -27.79 -36.85
C TYR A 218 -69.56 -27.21 -36.72
N LEU A 219 -70.25 -27.02 -37.84
CA LEU A 219 -71.67 -26.65 -37.81
C LEU A 219 -72.51 -27.91 -37.93
N ILE A 220 -73.42 -28.10 -36.98
CA ILE A 220 -74.41 -29.17 -36.97
C ILE A 220 -75.80 -28.54 -37.05
N ILE A 221 -76.49 -28.79 -38.15
CA ILE A 221 -77.89 -28.46 -38.35
C ILE A 221 -78.71 -29.57 -37.67
N THR A 222 -79.21 -29.26 -36.48
CA THR A 222 -80.06 -30.13 -35.67
C THR A 222 -81.52 -30.00 -36.10
N LYS A 223 -82.39 -30.92 -35.66
CA LYS A 223 -83.81 -30.92 -36.01
C LYS A 223 -84.06 -30.95 -37.53
N SER A 224 -83.25 -31.71 -38.26
CA SER A 224 -83.37 -31.79 -39.71
C SER A 224 -84.71 -32.40 -40.15
N GLU A 225 -85.43 -33.07 -39.26
CA GLU A 225 -86.82 -33.53 -39.47
C GLU A 225 -87.83 -32.40 -39.73
N ASP A 226 -87.51 -31.15 -39.35
CA ASP A 226 -88.31 -29.97 -39.71
C ASP A 226 -88.19 -29.64 -41.22
N MET A 227 -87.22 -30.22 -41.93
CA MET A 227 -87.05 -30.05 -43.38
C MET A 227 -87.98 -31.02 -44.12
N ALA A 228 -88.78 -30.50 -45.06
CA ALA A 228 -89.68 -31.34 -45.85
C ALA A 228 -88.91 -32.44 -46.60
N GLY A 229 -89.35 -33.69 -46.42
CA GLY A 229 -88.76 -34.89 -47.02
C GLY A 229 -87.60 -35.53 -46.24
N PHE A 230 -87.13 -34.94 -45.13
CA PHE A 230 -85.99 -35.51 -44.38
C PHE A 230 -86.32 -36.88 -43.76
N SER A 231 -87.42 -36.96 -43.02
CA SER A 231 -87.80 -38.19 -42.29
C SER A 231 -88.02 -39.35 -43.24
N GLU A 232 -88.68 -39.08 -44.36
CA GLU A 232 -88.95 -40.05 -45.43
C GLU A 232 -87.65 -40.48 -46.10
N ALA A 233 -86.77 -39.52 -46.45
CA ALA A 233 -85.48 -39.82 -47.08
C ALA A 233 -84.59 -40.69 -46.19
N VAL A 234 -84.54 -40.41 -44.88
CA VAL A 234 -83.69 -41.18 -43.98
C VAL A 234 -84.32 -42.54 -43.62
N SER A 235 -85.65 -42.65 -43.56
CA SER A 235 -86.32 -43.95 -43.35
C SER A 235 -86.06 -44.97 -44.46
N MET A 236 -85.65 -44.49 -45.64
CA MET A 236 -85.27 -45.34 -46.78
C MET A 236 -83.81 -45.81 -46.73
N LEU A 237 -82.97 -45.17 -45.92
CA LEU A 237 -81.57 -45.57 -45.80
C LEU A 237 -81.45 -46.82 -44.91
N PRO A 238 -80.58 -47.77 -45.29
CA PRO A 238 -80.19 -48.85 -44.39
C PRO A 238 -79.67 -48.31 -43.05
N ASP A 239 -79.93 -49.07 -41.97
CA ASP A 239 -79.55 -48.70 -40.61
C ASP A 239 -78.07 -48.36 -40.47
N GLU A 240 -77.19 -49.00 -41.25
CA GLU A 240 -75.74 -48.73 -41.25
C GLU A 240 -75.44 -47.27 -41.63
N TYR A 241 -76.12 -46.74 -42.65
CA TYR A 241 -75.92 -45.36 -43.12
C TYR A 241 -76.52 -44.33 -42.17
N SER A 242 -77.60 -44.68 -41.45
CA SER A 242 -78.15 -43.82 -40.39
C SER A 242 -77.16 -43.54 -39.26
N SER A 243 -76.14 -44.41 -39.10
CA SER A 243 -75.08 -44.25 -38.12
C SER A 243 -73.86 -43.46 -38.63
N GLU A 244 -73.79 -43.15 -39.93
CA GLU A 244 -72.69 -42.39 -40.54
C GLU A 244 -72.88 -40.87 -40.44
N ALA A 245 -71.83 -40.09 -40.77
CA ALA A 245 -71.95 -38.64 -40.78
C ALA A 245 -72.60 -38.16 -42.08
N PHE A 246 -73.72 -37.44 -41.99
CA PHE A 246 -74.37 -36.84 -43.16
C PHE A 246 -74.06 -35.33 -43.23
N GLY A 247 -73.47 -34.88 -44.34
CA GLY A 247 -73.07 -33.49 -44.51
C GLY A 247 -71.94 -33.27 -45.51
N TRP A 248 -71.42 -32.05 -45.50
CA TRP A 248 -70.22 -31.64 -46.23
C TRP A 248 -69.05 -31.46 -45.27
N ALA A 249 -67.93 -32.11 -45.58
CA ALA A 249 -66.66 -31.91 -44.89
C ALA A 249 -65.77 -30.98 -45.72
N SER A 250 -65.21 -29.96 -45.07
CA SER A 250 -64.36 -28.97 -45.74
C SER A 250 -63.08 -29.64 -46.29
N PRO A 251 -62.78 -29.50 -47.60
CA PRO A 251 -61.55 -30.03 -48.20
C PRO A 251 -60.32 -29.17 -47.89
N TYR A 252 -60.52 -27.99 -47.28
CA TYR A 252 -59.48 -27.02 -47.05
C TYR A 252 -58.62 -27.33 -45.81
N PRO A 253 -57.33 -26.95 -45.80
CA PRO A 253 -56.43 -27.13 -44.66
C PRO A 253 -56.93 -26.42 -43.39
N SER A 254 -56.59 -26.98 -42.23
CA SER A 254 -56.82 -26.35 -40.93
C SER A 254 -56.08 -25.00 -40.85
N GLY A 255 -56.84 -23.90 -40.86
CA GLY A 255 -56.31 -22.53 -40.85
C GLY A 255 -56.63 -21.70 -42.10
N ALA A 256 -57.21 -22.30 -43.14
CA ALA A 256 -57.74 -21.54 -44.28
C ALA A 256 -58.85 -20.58 -43.82
N ALA A 257 -58.80 -19.33 -44.30
CA ALA A 257 -59.84 -18.34 -44.04
C ALA A 257 -61.12 -18.73 -44.78
N TYR A 258 -62.26 -18.62 -44.10
CA TYR A 258 -63.55 -18.88 -44.71
C TYR A 258 -63.81 -17.97 -45.92
N SER A 259 -64.20 -18.57 -47.05
CA SER A 259 -64.80 -17.86 -48.18
C SER A 259 -66.30 -18.11 -48.21
N LYS A 260 -67.08 -17.10 -48.64
CA LYS A 260 -68.52 -17.24 -48.86
C LYS A 260 -68.86 -18.37 -49.84
N ASP A 261 -67.98 -18.60 -50.83
CA ASP A 261 -68.15 -19.62 -51.85
C ASP A 261 -68.18 -21.04 -51.27
N TRP A 262 -67.66 -21.27 -50.06
CA TRP A 262 -67.65 -22.59 -49.43
C TRP A 262 -69.06 -23.06 -49.09
N CYS A 263 -69.98 -22.15 -48.77
CA CYS A 263 -71.38 -22.51 -48.54
C CYS A 263 -72.04 -22.98 -49.85
N GLU A 264 -71.74 -22.29 -50.96
CA GLU A 264 -72.24 -22.68 -52.27
C GLU A 264 -71.62 -24.00 -52.75
N GLU A 265 -70.32 -24.20 -52.53
CA GLU A 265 -69.61 -25.45 -52.80
C GLU A 265 -70.22 -26.62 -52.01
N ALA A 266 -70.45 -26.44 -50.72
CA ALA A 266 -71.04 -27.46 -49.86
C ALA A 266 -72.41 -27.93 -50.36
N LEU A 267 -73.29 -26.99 -50.72
CA LEU A 267 -74.63 -27.32 -51.22
C LEU A 267 -74.59 -27.90 -52.64
N ARG A 268 -73.73 -27.37 -53.51
CA ARG A 268 -73.53 -27.88 -54.88
C ARG A 268 -73.05 -29.33 -54.90
N GLU A 269 -72.28 -29.76 -53.90
CA GLU A 269 -71.87 -31.16 -53.77
C GLU A 269 -72.91 -32.02 -53.07
N LEU A 270 -73.57 -31.51 -52.02
CA LEU A 270 -74.47 -32.29 -51.19
C LEU A 270 -75.81 -32.57 -51.86
N VAL A 271 -76.40 -31.58 -52.52
CA VAL A 271 -77.74 -31.70 -53.14
C VAL A 271 -77.79 -32.79 -54.22
N PRO A 272 -76.87 -32.86 -55.20
CA PRO A 272 -76.90 -33.92 -56.20
C PRO A 272 -76.65 -35.32 -55.61
N ARG A 273 -75.82 -35.42 -54.56
CA ARG A 273 -75.56 -36.70 -53.87
C ARG A 273 -76.81 -37.20 -53.14
N VAL A 274 -77.51 -36.30 -52.44
CA VAL A 274 -78.78 -36.61 -51.78
C VAL A 274 -79.84 -37.00 -52.80
N GLN A 275 -79.96 -36.25 -53.90
CA GLN A 275 -80.89 -36.56 -54.97
C GLN A 275 -80.60 -37.92 -55.61
N THR A 276 -79.34 -38.26 -55.84
CA THR A 276 -78.92 -39.57 -56.37
C THR A 276 -79.27 -40.69 -55.40
N ALA A 277 -78.95 -40.53 -54.11
CA ALA A 277 -79.25 -41.53 -53.08
C ALA A 277 -80.76 -41.77 -52.91
N ILE A 278 -81.58 -40.71 -52.99
CA ILE A 278 -83.05 -40.81 -52.95
C ILE A 278 -83.57 -41.52 -54.19
N ASN A 279 -83.09 -41.14 -55.39
CA ASN A 279 -83.50 -41.78 -56.63
C ASN A 279 -83.17 -43.29 -56.63
N GLU A 280 -81.95 -43.66 -56.20
CA GLU A 280 -81.55 -45.05 -56.04
C GLU A 280 -82.45 -45.79 -55.05
N SER A 281 -82.70 -45.21 -53.88
CA SER A 281 -83.54 -45.82 -52.83
C SER A 281 -85.00 -45.98 -53.27
N LEU A 282 -85.55 -45.02 -54.02
CA LEU A 282 -86.90 -45.09 -54.58
C LEU A 282 -86.99 -46.14 -55.69
N THR A 283 -85.97 -46.30 -56.54
CA THR A 283 -85.97 -47.37 -57.57
C THR A 283 -85.95 -48.78 -56.99
N LEU A 284 -85.40 -48.95 -55.78
CA LEU A 284 -85.36 -50.22 -55.06
C LEU A 284 -86.61 -50.46 -54.19
N SER A 285 -87.47 -49.45 -54.01
CA SER A 285 -88.66 -49.51 -53.17
C SER A 285 -89.92 -49.93 -53.94
N ASN A 286 -90.92 -50.49 -53.24
CA ASN A 286 -92.18 -50.90 -53.88
C ASN A 286 -93.00 -49.67 -54.35
N PRO A 287 -93.53 -49.66 -55.58
CA PRO A 287 -94.27 -48.50 -56.14
C PRO A 287 -95.56 -48.11 -55.40
N ASN A 288 -96.08 -48.97 -54.52
CA ASN A 288 -97.32 -48.73 -53.78
C ASN A 288 -97.11 -48.03 -52.42
N ASP A 289 -95.86 -47.76 -52.03
CA ASP A 289 -95.53 -47.10 -50.76
C ASP A 289 -95.52 -45.57 -50.94
N ASN A 290 -96.71 -44.98 -50.99
CA ASN A 290 -96.89 -43.54 -51.24
C ASN A 290 -96.32 -42.65 -50.13
N ASP A 291 -96.14 -43.18 -48.92
CA ASP A 291 -95.63 -42.44 -47.75
C ASP A 291 -94.16 -42.03 -47.94
N ARG A 292 -93.47 -42.58 -48.95
CA ARG A 292 -92.07 -42.33 -49.27
C ARG A 292 -91.85 -41.23 -50.33
N ASN A 293 -92.90 -40.80 -51.04
CA ASN A 293 -92.75 -39.86 -52.16
C ASN A 293 -92.27 -38.47 -51.71
N ASP A 294 -92.57 -38.06 -50.48
CA ASP A 294 -92.18 -36.75 -49.94
C ASP A 294 -90.65 -36.61 -49.78
N ALA A 295 -89.88 -37.72 -49.78
CA ALA A 295 -88.42 -37.67 -49.80
C ALA A 295 -87.85 -36.89 -50.98
N ILE A 296 -88.54 -36.85 -52.13
CA ILE A 296 -88.13 -36.09 -53.32
C ILE A 296 -88.04 -34.59 -53.02
N LEU A 297 -88.72 -34.09 -51.99
CA LEU A 297 -88.67 -32.69 -51.56
C LEU A 297 -87.36 -32.36 -50.83
N PHE A 298 -86.65 -33.34 -50.27
CA PHE A 298 -85.50 -33.11 -49.41
C PHE A 298 -84.32 -32.37 -50.08
N PRO A 299 -83.89 -32.70 -51.31
CA PRO A 299 -82.88 -31.92 -52.02
C PRO A 299 -83.25 -30.43 -52.13
N SER A 300 -84.52 -30.13 -52.46
CA SER A 300 -85.00 -28.75 -52.56
C SER A 300 -85.05 -28.04 -51.19
N SER A 301 -85.34 -28.78 -50.11
CA SER A 301 -85.29 -28.26 -48.75
C SER A 301 -83.88 -27.87 -48.33
N ILE A 302 -82.86 -28.64 -48.76
CA ILE A 302 -81.44 -28.31 -48.53
C ILE A 302 -81.04 -27.05 -49.32
N GLU A 303 -81.44 -26.94 -50.59
CA GLU A 303 -81.14 -25.76 -51.41
C GLU A 303 -81.68 -24.46 -50.79
N ARG A 304 -82.87 -24.51 -50.19
CA ARG A 304 -83.49 -23.37 -49.50
C ARG A 304 -82.67 -22.82 -48.33
N LEU A 305 -81.73 -23.59 -47.79
CA LEU A 305 -80.85 -23.15 -46.70
C LEU A 305 -79.78 -22.17 -47.18
N LYS A 306 -79.49 -22.09 -48.49
CA LYS A 306 -78.35 -21.34 -49.06
C LYS A 306 -78.20 -19.94 -48.48
N ASP A 307 -79.20 -19.09 -48.65
CA ASP A 307 -79.08 -17.66 -48.30
C ASP A 307 -78.89 -17.45 -46.79
N SER A 308 -79.69 -18.14 -45.97
CA SER A 308 -79.63 -18.03 -44.50
C SER A 308 -78.33 -18.61 -43.94
N LEU A 309 -77.83 -19.70 -44.53
CA LEU A 309 -76.58 -20.33 -44.15
C LEU A 309 -75.37 -19.48 -44.54
N GLU A 310 -75.39 -18.83 -45.70
CA GLU A 310 -74.35 -17.88 -46.12
C GLU A 310 -74.30 -16.68 -45.16
N ILE A 311 -75.45 -16.12 -44.78
CA ILE A 311 -75.55 -15.03 -43.79
C ILE A 311 -74.98 -15.48 -42.44
N PHE A 312 -75.39 -16.65 -41.95
CA PHE A 312 -74.96 -17.18 -40.67
C PHE A 312 -73.45 -17.45 -40.64
N LEU A 313 -72.93 -18.24 -41.59
CA LEU A 313 -71.51 -18.60 -41.66
C LEU A 313 -70.64 -17.37 -41.95
N GLY A 314 -71.07 -16.49 -42.85
CA GLY A 314 -70.38 -15.23 -43.14
C GLY A 314 -70.27 -14.30 -41.94
N THR A 315 -71.26 -14.34 -41.04
CA THR A 315 -71.25 -13.55 -39.79
C THR A 315 -70.41 -14.24 -38.70
N VAL A 316 -70.61 -15.54 -38.46
CA VAL A 316 -69.87 -16.30 -37.44
C VAL A 316 -68.37 -16.35 -37.72
N LEU A 317 -67.99 -16.59 -38.98
CA LEU A 317 -66.61 -16.81 -39.41
C LEU A 317 -65.93 -15.55 -39.96
N ARG A 318 -66.56 -14.38 -39.79
CA ARG A 318 -65.99 -13.09 -40.21
C ARG A 318 -64.59 -12.91 -39.63
N VAL A 319 -63.62 -12.56 -40.48
CA VAL A 319 -62.26 -12.26 -40.02
C VAL A 319 -62.28 -10.97 -39.19
N SER A 320 -61.74 -11.02 -37.99
CA SER A 320 -61.59 -9.86 -37.10
C SER A 320 -60.23 -9.88 -36.41
N ASN A 321 -59.83 -8.76 -35.79
CA ASN A 321 -58.58 -8.67 -35.02
C ASN A 321 -58.48 -9.71 -33.89
N PHE A 322 -59.62 -10.29 -33.49
CA PHE A 322 -59.73 -11.30 -32.43
C PHE A 322 -59.84 -12.75 -32.96
N ASN A 323 -60.10 -12.93 -34.26
CA ASN A 323 -60.47 -14.21 -34.88
C ASN A 323 -59.61 -14.45 -36.14
N LYS A 324 -58.29 -14.62 -35.96
CA LYS A 324 -57.33 -14.67 -37.09
C LYS A 324 -57.42 -15.95 -37.93
N SER A 325 -58.07 -17.03 -37.47
CA SER A 325 -58.23 -18.26 -38.26
C SER A 325 -59.30 -19.21 -37.69
N ALA A 326 -60.55 -18.75 -37.59
CA ALA A 326 -61.68 -19.66 -37.33
C ALA A 326 -61.90 -20.55 -38.57
N SER A 327 -61.52 -21.82 -38.49
CA SER A 327 -61.54 -22.76 -39.62
C SER A 327 -62.82 -23.61 -39.59
N LEU A 328 -63.70 -23.40 -40.57
CA LEU A 328 -64.86 -24.27 -40.78
C LEU A 328 -64.40 -25.65 -41.26
N ARG A 329 -64.76 -26.69 -40.52
CA ARG A 329 -64.42 -28.09 -40.84
C ARG A 329 -65.52 -28.85 -41.56
N GLY A 330 -66.75 -28.37 -41.49
CA GLY A 330 -67.87 -28.95 -42.21
C GLY A 330 -69.22 -28.45 -41.71
N ILE A 331 -70.24 -28.82 -42.49
CA ILE A 331 -71.66 -28.54 -42.26
C ILE A 331 -72.36 -29.90 -42.27
N PHE A 332 -72.89 -30.30 -41.13
CA PHE A 332 -73.47 -31.62 -40.92
C PHE A 332 -74.93 -31.50 -40.51
N PHE A 333 -75.70 -32.56 -40.76
CA PHE A 333 -77.12 -32.60 -40.48
C PHE A 333 -77.44 -33.76 -39.56
N THR A 334 -78.34 -33.53 -38.63
CA THR A 334 -78.88 -34.54 -37.72
C THR A 334 -80.35 -34.27 -37.45
N GLY A 335 -81.13 -35.33 -37.32
CA GLY A 335 -82.53 -35.24 -37.01
C GLY A 335 -83.03 -36.50 -36.32
N ALA A 336 -84.16 -36.36 -35.63
CA ALA A 336 -84.85 -37.45 -34.98
C ALA A 336 -85.89 -38.04 -35.92
N ILE A 337 -85.92 -39.36 -36.04
CA ILE A 337 -86.95 -40.07 -36.79
C ILE A 337 -87.83 -40.77 -35.78
N THR A 338 -89.14 -40.59 -35.94
CA THR A 338 -90.13 -41.34 -35.18
C THR A 338 -90.40 -42.61 -35.96
N GLU A 339 -89.96 -43.76 -35.46
CA GLU A 339 -90.32 -45.05 -36.06
C GLU A 339 -91.84 -45.23 -35.95
N SER A 340 -92.54 -45.25 -37.10
CA SER A 340 -93.96 -45.54 -37.16
C SER A 340 -94.21 -47.05 -37.19
N GLN A 341 -94.64 -47.54 -36.03
CA GLN A 341 -95.57 -48.65 -35.75
C GLN A 341 -95.06 -50.10 -35.59
N LEU A 342 -95.47 -50.72 -34.46
CA LEU A 342 -96.47 -51.81 -34.42
C LEU A 342 -96.69 -52.26 -32.96
N SER A 343 -97.35 -51.47 -32.10
CA SER A 343 -98.12 -51.90 -30.90
C SER A 343 -98.52 -50.70 -30.03
N PRO A 344 -99.71 -50.68 -29.38
CA PRO A 344 -100.19 -49.54 -28.58
C PRO A 344 -99.49 -49.37 -27.21
N GLU A 345 -98.55 -50.23 -26.82
CA GLU A 345 -98.06 -50.31 -25.42
C GLU A 345 -96.55 -50.06 -25.22
N THR A 346 -95.77 -49.71 -26.25
CA THR A 346 -94.35 -49.38 -26.10
C THR A 346 -94.07 -47.87 -26.22
N PRO A 347 -93.22 -47.28 -25.36
CA PRO A 347 -92.86 -45.87 -25.47
C PRO A 347 -92.20 -45.59 -26.82
N VAL A 348 -92.58 -44.47 -27.44
CA VAL A 348 -92.03 -43.99 -28.72
C VAL A 348 -90.51 -43.88 -28.60
N ASN A 349 -89.78 -44.78 -29.25
CA ASN A 349 -88.32 -44.70 -29.31
C ASN A 349 -87.96 -43.73 -30.45
N ARG A 350 -87.46 -42.55 -30.11
CA ARG A 350 -86.94 -41.60 -31.09
C ARG A 350 -85.48 -41.92 -31.32
N LYS A 351 -85.15 -42.42 -32.53
CA LYS A 351 -83.76 -42.67 -32.93
C LYS A 351 -83.24 -41.44 -33.66
N ARG A 352 -82.18 -40.82 -33.14
CA ARG A 352 -81.45 -39.78 -33.87
C ARG A 352 -80.53 -40.37 -34.90
N SER A 353 -80.65 -39.89 -36.13
CA SER A 353 -79.79 -40.27 -37.23
C SER A 353 -78.60 -39.32 -37.36
N PHE A 354 -77.51 -39.88 -37.84
CA PHE A 354 -76.24 -39.25 -38.23
C PHE A 354 -75.39 -38.64 -37.11
N VAL A 355 -75.68 -38.96 -35.84
CA VAL A 355 -74.92 -38.42 -34.68
C VAL A 355 -73.67 -39.25 -34.38
N HIS A 356 -73.81 -40.58 -34.32
CA HIS A 356 -72.77 -41.49 -33.85
C HIS A 356 -71.48 -41.37 -34.68
N GLY A 357 -71.56 -41.61 -36.00
CA GLY A 357 -70.41 -41.52 -36.90
C GLY A 357 -69.85 -40.11 -37.03
N LEU A 358 -70.70 -39.08 -36.93
CA LEU A 358 -70.27 -37.69 -36.92
C LEU A 358 -69.36 -37.38 -35.73
N LEU A 359 -69.77 -37.74 -34.51
CA LEU A 359 -68.96 -37.49 -33.33
C LEU A 359 -67.74 -38.43 -33.28
N GLU A 360 -67.95 -39.74 -33.42
CA GLU A 360 -66.90 -40.75 -33.19
C GLU A 360 -65.82 -40.79 -34.27
N ARG A 361 -66.23 -40.72 -35.56
CA ARG A 361 -65.34 -40.94 -36.71
C ARG A 361 -64.85 -39.63 -37.33
N LYS A 362 -65.61 -38.54 -37.20
CA LYS A 362 -65.26 -37.24 -37.81
C LYS A 362 -64.77 -36.19 -36.80
N ILE A 363 -65.56 -35.85 -35.78
CA ILE A 363 -65.24 -34.72 -34.89
C ILE A 363 -64.16 -35.09 -33.86
N PHE A 364 -64.32 -36.19 -33.11
CA PHE A 364 -63.40 -36.55 -32.03
C PHE A 364 -61.96 -36.88 -32.48
N PRO A 365 -61.74 -37.54 -33.63
CA PRO A 365 -60.38 -37.80 -34.13
C PRO A 365 -59.64 -36.54 -34.58
N GLU A 366 -60.34 -35.45 -34.90
CA GLU A 366 -59.76 -34.17 -35.37
C GLU A 366 -59.26 -33.26 -34.23
N PHE A 367 -58.79 -33.84 -33.13
CA PHE A 367 -58.37 -33.08 -31.95
C PHE A 367 -57.07 -32.28 -32.09
N ALA A 368 -56.20 -32.66 -33.02
CA ALA A 368 -54.89 -32.03 -33.20
C ALA A 368 -54.93 -30.77 -34.08
N LEU A 369 -56.11 -30.32 -34.50
CA LEU A 369 -56.27 -29.19 -35.43
C LEU A 369 -56.31 -27.82 -34.73
N ALA A 370 -56.34 -27.77 -33.40
CA ALA A 370 -56.26 -26.52 -32.65
C ALA A 370 -54.84 -25.95 -32.68
N ILE A 371 -54.66 -24.73 -33.23
CA ILE A 371 -53.34 -24.11 -33.44
C ILE A 371 -53.14 -22.97 -32.44
N PRO A 372 -51.98 -22.85 -31.76
CA PRO A 372 -51.69 -21.68 -30.92
C PRO A 372 -51.54 -20.40 -31.75
N LEU A 373 -52.33 -19.35 -31.44
CA LEU A 373 -52.32 -18.04 -32.11
C LEU A 373 -51.15 -17.15 -31.71
N ASN A 374 -50.50 -17.43 -30.57
CA ASN A 374 -49.42 -16.63 -30.02
C ASN A 374 -48.12 -17.45 -29.92
N LEU A 375 -47.17 -17.19 -30.82
CA LEU A 375 -45.75 -17.56 -30.69
C LEU A 375 -45.08 -16.71 -29.59
N LYS A 376 -45.65 -16.69 -28.38
CA LYS A 376 -44.96 -16.07 -27.24
C LYS A 376 -43.83 -17.03 -26.84
N LEU A 377 -42.59 -16.63 -27.12
CA LEU A 377 -41.37 -17.30 -26.64
C LEU A 377 -41.36 -17.48 -25.11
N LEU A 378 -42.17 -16.71 -24.37
CA LEU A 378 -42.24 -16.71 -22.92
C LEU A 378 -43.56 -17.32 -22.41
N SER A 379 -43.43 -18.41 -21.65
CA SER A 379 -44.52 -19.11 -20.97
C SER A 379 -45.39 -18.15 -20.16
N THR A 380 -46.71 -18.35 -20.14
CA THR A 380 -47.66 -17.57 -19.30
C THR A 380 -47.65 -17.99 -17.83
N ASN A 381 -47.00 -19.11 -17.49
CA ASN A 381 -46.92 -19.60 -16.13
C ASN A 381 -45.94 -18.76 -15.30
N LYS A 382 -46.43 -18.13 -14.22
CA LYS A 382 -45.62 -17.28 -13.32
C LYS A 382 -44.41 -18.02 -12.73
N ARG A 383 -44.52 -19.34 -12.48
CA ARG A 383 -43.39 -20.16 -11.99
C ARG A 383 -42.31 -20.35 -13.06
N VAL A 384 -42.74 -20.58 -14.30
CA VAL A 384 -41.83 -20.76 -15.44
C VAL A 384 -41.15 -19.44 -15.80
N ARG A 385 -41.88 -18.31 -15.77
CA ARG A 385 -41.26 -16.99 -15.96
C ARG A 385 -40.21 -16.69 -14.91
N PHE A 386 -40.49 -16.98 -13.63
CA PHE A 386 -39.49 -16.77 -12.58
C PHE A 386 -38.25 -17.66 -12.81
N ALA A 387 -38.43 -18.92 -13.17
CA ALA A 387 -37.31 -19.82 -13.50
C ALA A 387 -36.53 -19.32 -14.73
N GLN A 388 -37.20 -18.84 -15.76
CA GLN A 388 -36.58 -18.25 -16.96
C GLN A 388 -35.82 -16.96 -16.63
N PHE A 389 -36.38 -16.09 -15.76
CA PHE A 389 -35.69 -14.89 -15.28
C PHE A 389 -34.49 -15.24 -14.41
N ALA A 390 -34.62 -16.19 -13.48
CA ALA A 390 -33.50 -16.66 -12.66
C ALA A 390 -32.38 -17.26 -13.53
N PHE A 391 -32.75 -18.04 -14.55
CA PHE A 391 -31.79 -18.60 -15.51
C PHE A 391 -31.10 -17.49 -16.34
N ALA A 392 -31.85 -16.52 -16.84
CA ALA A 392 -31.29 -15.37 -17.58
C ALA A 392 -30.36 -14.52 -16.70
N ILE A 393 -30.72 -14.28 -15.43
CA ILE A 393 -29.88 -13.56 -14.47
C ILE A 393 -28.60 -14.36 -14.17
N THR A 394 -28.69 -15.68 -14.02
CA THR A 394 -27.52 -16.55 -13.78
C THR A 394 -26.57 -16.53 -14.97
N ILE A 395 -27.09 -16.59 -16.20
CA ILE A 395 -26.29 -16.44 -17.42
C ILE A 395 -25.64 -15.06 -17.47
N LEU A 396 -26.38 -14.00 -17.17
CA LEU A 396 -25.85 -12.63 -17.18
C LEU A 396 -24.73 -12.44 -16.15
N LEU A 397 -24.92 -12.94 -14.92
CA LEU A 397 -23.89 -12.94 -13.88
C LEU A 397 -22.69 -13.79 -14.27
N GLY A 398 -22.90 -14.93 -14.94
CA GLY A 398 -21.83 -15.76 -15.49
C GLY A 398 -21.03 -15.03 -16.57
N ILE A 399 -21.69 -14.34 -17.50
CA ILE A 399 -21.02 -13.55 -18.56
C ILE A 399 -20.23 -12.40 -17.94
N VAL A 400 -20.83 -11.64 -17.02
CA VAL A 400 -20.12 -10.54 -16.32
C VAL A 400 -18.95 -11.09 -15.51
N GLY A 401 -19.13 -12.22 -14.84
CA GLY A 401 -18.07 -12.90 -14.08
C GLY A 401 -16.92 -13.40 -14.96
N LEU A 402 -17.23 -13.93 -16.15
CA LEU A 402 -16.25 -14.34 -17.15
C LEU A 402 -15.55 -13.16 -17.83
N MET A 403 -16.25 -12.06 -18.08
CA MET A 403 -15.64 -10.82 -18.57
C MET A 403 -14.68 -10.25 -17.53
N ASN A 404 -15.08 -10.19 -16.26
CA ASN A 404 -14.23 -9.75 -15.17
C ASN A 404 -13.01 -10.67 -15.01
N ALA A 405 -13.22 -11.99 -15.07
CA ALA A 405 -12.12 -12.95 -15.04
C ALA A 405 -11.17 -12.79 -16.24
N SER A 406 -11.70 -12.58 -17.45
CA SER A 406 -10.87 -12.36 -18.64
C SER A 406 -10.01 -11.11 -18.51
N ILE A 407 -10.56 -10.01 -17.97
CA ILE A 407 -9.80 -8.77 -17.75
C ILE A 407 -8.76 -8.97 -16.65
N TYR A 408 -9.15 -9.59 -15.54
CA TYR A 408 -8.25 -9.89 -14.42
C TYR A 408 -7.10 -10.80 -14.85
N LEU A 409 -7.38 -11.85 -15.62
CA LEU A 409 -6.38 -12.79 -16.10
C LEU A 409 -5.47 -12.17 -17.17
N ASP A 410 -5.98 -11.30 -18.04
CA ASP A 410 -5.11 -10.58 -19.00
C ASP A 410 -4.17 -9.61 -18.28
N ASP A 411 -4.67 -8.86 -17.30
CA ASP A 411 -3.84 -7.97 -16.47
C ASP A 411 -2.80 -8.77 -15.65
N SER A 412 -3.23 -9.87 -15.02
CA SER A 412 -2.34 -10.76 -14.28
C SER A 412 -1.30 -11.40 -15.20
N SER A 413 -1.67 -11.86 -16.38
CA SER A 413 -0.75 -12.44 -17.39
C SER A 413 0.29 -11.41 -17.85
N ARG A 414 -0.11 -10.16 -18.10
CA ARG A 414 0.82 -9.08 -18.47
C ARG A 414 1.79 -8.76 -17.33
N LYS A 415 1.30 -8.68 -16.09
CA LYS A 415 2.14 -8.45 -14.89
C LYS A 415 3.13 -9.59 -14.67
N LEU A 416 2.68 -10.84 -14.78
CA LEU A 416 3.52 -12.03 -14.69
C LEU A 416 4.58 -12.04 -15.79
N THR A 417 4.20 -11.79 -17.05
CA THR A 417 5.13 -11.76 -18.18
C THR A 417 6.17 -10.65 -18.04
N ALA A 418 5.76 -9.46 -17.63
CA ALA A 418 6.69 -8.34 -17.38
C ALA A 418 7.64 -8.61 -16.20
N SER A 419 7.15 -9.30 -15.17
CA SER A 419 7.97 -9.66 -14.01
C SER A 419 8.97 -10.76 -14.36
N VAL A 420 8.55 -11.80 -15.08
CA VAL A 420 9.44 -12.89 -15.54
C VAL A 420 10.51 -12.38 -16.51
N THR A 421 10.16 -11.52 -17.47
CA THR A 421 11.15 -10.95 -18.41
C THR A 421 12.14 -10.04 -17.69
N ALA A 422 11.68 -9.22 -16.74
CA ALA A 422 12.55 -8.41 -15.90
C ALA A 422 13.50 -9.29 -15.05
N ILE A 423 12.98 -10.34 -14.40
CA ILE A 423 13.80 -11.29 -13.64
C ILE A 423 14.87 -11.93 -14.53
N SER A 424 14.51 -12.34 -15.76
CA SER A 424 15.49 -12.93 -16.69
C SER A 424 16.57 -11.93 -17.13
N ALA A 425 16.23 -10.65 -17.26
CA ALA A 425 17.18 -9.60 -17.62
C ALA A 425 18.14 -9.27 -16.46
N SER A 426 17.60 -9.11 -15.24
CA SER A 426 18.38 -8.91 -14.02
C SER A 426 19.27 -10.11 -13.71
N ALA A 427 18.78 -11.33 -13.92
CA ALA A 427 19.53 -12.57 -13.81
C ALA A 427 20.74 -12.63 -14.77
N GLU A 428 20.56 -12.20 -16.02
CA GLU A 428 21.66 -12.18 -17.00
C GLU A 428 22.69 -11.07 -16.67
N GLN A 429 22.24 -9.92 -16.17
CA GLN A 429 23.15 -8.87 -15.69
C GLN A 429 23.98 -9.32 -14.49
N LEU A 430 23.38 -10.04 -13.52
CA LEU A 430 24.10 -10.65 -12.41
C LEU A 430 25.11 -11.72 -12.87
N ARG A 431 24.75 -12.52 -13.88
CA ARG A 431 25.65 -13.52 -14.49
C ARG A 431 26.86 -12.87 -15.16
N LEU A 432 26.66 -11.76 -15.86
CA LEU A 432 27.73 -11.00 -16.51
C LEU A 432 28.65 -10.34 -15.47
N ALA A 433 28.09 -9.75 -14.42
CA ALA A 433 28.86 -9.18 -13.31
C ALA A 433 29.73 -10.24 -12.59
N HIS A 434 29.25 -11.49 -12.49
CA HIS A 434 30.00 -12.61 -11.95
C HIS A 434 31.16 -13.08 -12.83
N GLN A 435 31.05 -12.98 -14.16
CA GLN A 435 32.11 -13.41 -15.09
C GLN A 435 33.28 -12.42 -15.16
N ASP A 436 33.04 -11.13 -14.92
CA ASP A 436 34.08 -10.09 -15.02
C ASP A 436 35.02 -10.05 -13.80
N GLY A 437 34.72 -10.81 -12.74
CA GLY A 437 35.68 -11.24 -11.75
C GLY A 437 36.59 -10.15 -11.17
N LEU A 438 36.07 -8.98 -10.79
CA LEU A 438 36.73 -8.02 -9.88
C LEU A 438 35.84 -6.80 -9.52
N SER A 439 35.83 -6.48 -8.24
CA SER A 439 35.83 -5.12 -7.65
C SER A 439 34.64 -4.16 -7.71
N THR A 440 33.44 -4.54 -8.18
CA THR A 440 32.26 -3.70 -7.96
C THR A 440 31.08 -4.52 -7.46
N LEU A 441 31.10 -4.84 -6.16
CA LEU A 441 29.88 -5.06 -5.36
C LEU A 441 29.13 -3.71 -5.20
N ASP A 442 28.83 -3.05 -6.32
CA ASP A 442 28.07 -1.81 -6.33
C ASP A 442 26.62 -2.12 -5.97
N LEU A 443 25.98 -1.12 -5.34
CA LEU A 443 24.54 -1.01 -5.08
C LEU A 443 23.63 -1.43 -6.26
N VAL A 444 24.16 -1.43 -7.49
CA VAL A 444 23.48 -1.87 -8.71
C VAL A 444 23.09 -3.34 -8.65
N SER A 445 23.95 -4.23 -8.17
CA SER A 445 23.64 -5.66 -8.03
C SER A 445 22.63 -5.93 -6.91
N VAL A 446 22.69 -5.16 -5.81
CA VAL A 446 21.68 -5.19 -4.73
C VAL A 446 20.34 -4.67 -5.24
N GLY A 447 20.32 -3.54 -5.95
CA GLY A 447 19.11 -3.00 -6.54
C GLY A 447 18.44 -3.98 -7.50
N GLU A 448 19.23 -4.68 -8.31
CA GLU A 448 18.74 -5.71 -9.23
C GLU A 448 18.23 -6.95 -8.49
N ALA A 449 18.99 -7.51 -7.53
CA ALA A 449 18.56 -8.66 -6.73
C ALA A 449 17.30 -8.37 -5.90
N VAL A 450 17.19 -7.16 -5.35
CA VAL A 450 16.02 -6.68 -4.60
C VAL A 450 14.85 -6.42 -5.54
N SER A 451 15.11 -5.90 -6.73
CA SER A 451 14.06 -5.77 -7.75
C SER A 451 13.55 -7.14 -8.17
N VAL A 452 14.43 -8.14 -8.29
CA VAL A 452 14.05 -9.53 -8.55
C VAL A 452 13.19 -10.05 -7.40
N MET A 453 13.59 -9.86 -6.14
CA MET A 453 12.79 -10.28 -4.98
C MET A 453 11.42 -9.60 -4.90
N ASN A 454 11.35 -8.28 -5.05
CA ASN A 454 10.08 -7.53 -5.01
C ASN A 454 9.17 -7.91 -6.20
N ARG A 455 9.74 -8.29 -7.34
CA ARG A 455 8.98 -8.78 -8.51
C ARG A 455 8.53 -10.23 -8.32
N LEU A 456 9.33 -11.07 -7.68
CA LEU A 456 8.95 -12.43 -7.26
C LEU A 456 7.82 -12.38 -6.22
N GLU A 457 7.85 -11.41 -5.29
CA GLU A 457 6.76 -11.12 -4.34
C GLU A 457 5.48 -10.71 -5.09
N ALA A 458 5.57 -9.79 -6.05
CA ALA A 458 4.42 -9.40 -6.88
C ALA A 458 3.81 -10.56 -7.68
N ILE A 459 4.61 -11.58 -8.03
CA ILE A 459 4.15 -12.83 -8.65
C ILE A 459 3.47 -13.74 -7.61
N GLY A 460 4.02 -13.83 -6.39
CA GLY A 460 3.46 -14.61 -5.29
C GLY A 460 2.12 -14.07 -4.78
N GLU A 461 1.92 -12.75 -4.81
CA GLU A 461 0.67 -12.08 -4.39
C GLU A 461 -0.45 -12.13 -5.43
N THR A 462 -0.16 -12.47 -6.69
CA THR A 462 -1.23 -12.61 -7.70
C THR A 462 -2.07 -13.86 -7.46
N ASP A 463 -3.14 -13.70 -6.66
CA ASP A 463 -4.12 -14.73 -6.39
C ASP A 463 -4.94 -15.05 -7.64
N LEU A 464 -4.63 -16.17 -8.29
CA LEU A 464 -5.34 -16.64 -9.49
C LEU A 464 -6.69 -17.31 -9.14
N GLN A 465 -7.08 -17.36 -7.86
CA GLN A 465 -8.34 -17.96 -7.42
C GLN A 465 -9.52 -16.99 -7.60
N LEU A 466 -10.13 -17.03 -8.78
CA LEU A 466 -11.40 -16.35 -9.04
C LEU A 466 -12.58 -17.27 -8.74
N ILE A 467 -13.54 -16.79 -7.96
CA ILE A 467 -14.83 -17.48 -7.70
C ILE A 467 -15.57 -17.81 -9.02
N THR A 468 -15.31 -17.04 -10.08
CA THR A 468 -15.98 -17.14 -11.38
C THR A 468 -15.33 -18.14 -12.34
N VAL A 469 -14.12 -18.64 -12.05
CA VAL A 469 -13.40 -19.57 -12.92
C VAL A 469 -13.10 -20.86 -12.16
N PRO A 470 -13.41 -22.05 -12.72
CA PRO A 470 -13.08 -23.30 -12.06
C PRO A 470 -11.56 -23.41 -11.83
N THR A 471 -11.16 -23.77 -10.61
CA THR A 471 -9.75 -23.99 -10.25
C THR A 471 -9.08 -25.02 -11.17
N THR A 472 -9.85 -25.96 -11.73
CA THR A 472 -9.40 -26.95 -12.70
C THR A 472 -8.87 -26.37 -14.02
N TRP A 473 -9.23 -25.13 -14.38
CA TRP A 473 -8.64 -24.45 -15.55
C TRP A 473 -7.19 -24.01 -15.28
N PHE A 474 -6.80 -23.98 -14.01
CA PHE A 474 -5.49 -23.59 -13.51
C PHE A 474 -4.74 -24.76 -12.84
N ASP A 475 -5.27 -25.99 -12.86
CA ASP A 475 -4.58 -27.19 -12.35
C ASP A 475 -3.25 -27.46 -13.10
N ASN A 476 -3.08 -26.85 -14.27
CA ASN A 476 -1.84 -26.80 -15.04
C ASN A 476 -1.19 -25.41 -15.02
N LEU A 477 -1.29 -24.65 -13.92
CA LEU A 477 -0.27 -23.62 -13.69
C LEU A 477 1.06 -24.36 -13.79
N PRO A 478 1.94 -24.01 -14.75
CA PRO A 478 3.05 -24.88 -15.09
C PRO A 478 3.84 -25.18 -13.82
N SER A 479 4.04 -26.46 -13.49
CA SER A 479 5.04 -26.87 -12.50
C SER A 479 6.40 -26.21 -12.78
N GLN A 480 6.61 -25.82 -14.05
CA GLN A 480 7.70 -25.00 -14.54
C GLN A 480 7.78 -23.61 -13.90
N ILE A 481 6.68 -22.92 -13.58
CA ILE A 481 6.73 -21.64 -12.86
C ILE A 481 7.24 -21.88 -11.43
N VAL A 482 6.68 -22.86 -10.72
CA VAL A 482 7.15 -23.20 -9.37
C VAL A 482 8.61 -23.67 -9.38
N GLU A 483 9.00 -24.44 -10.39
CA GLU A 483 10.38 -24.92 -10.58
C GLU A 483 11.35 -23.79 -10.94
N VAL A 484 10.95 -22.85 -11.81
CA VAL A 484 11.72 -21.64 -12.14
C VAL A 484 11.84 -20.71 -10.95
N MET A 485 10.77 -20.54 -10.16
CA MET A 485 10.80 -19.76 -8.92
C MET A 485 11.76 -20.41 -7.93
N ASN A 486 11.70 -21.74 -7.73
CA ASN A 486 12.62 -22.46 -6.83
C ASN A 486 14.08 -22.38 -7.30
N LEU A 487 14.34 -22.55 -8.60
CA LEU A 487 15.69 -22.36 -9.18
C LEU A 487 16.17 -20.91 -9.05
N ALA A 488 15.28 -19.92 -9.18
CA ALA A 488 15.62 -18.52 -9.01
C ALA A 488 15.91 -18.18 -7.54
N TYR A 489 15.15 -18.71 -6.59
CA TYR A 489 15.43 -18.52 -5.16
C TYR A 489 16.72 -19.25 -4.75
N ASP A 490 16.92 -20.50 -5.16
CA ASP A 490 18.15 -21.25 -4.83
C ASP A 490 19.40 -20.54 -5.35
N LYS A 491 19.35 -20.06 -6.60
CA LYS A 491 20.50 -19.47 -7.29
C LYS A 491 20.71 -17.98 -7.01
N PHE A 492 19.65 -17.18 -6.89
CA PHE A 492 19.77 -15.72 -6.71
C PHE A 492 19.62 -15.25 -5.28
N LEU A 493 19.05 -16.03 -4.36
CA LEU A 493 18.95 -15.63 -2.95
C LEU A 493 20.11 -16.23 -2.15
N TYR A 494 20.25 -17.55 -2.12
CA TYR A 494 21.21 -18.18 -1.22
C TYR A 494 22.66 -18.08 -1.71
N GLU A 495 22.90 -18.23 -3.02
CA GLU A 495 24.25 -18.08 -3.60
C GLU A 495 24.73 -16.63 -3.47
N GLU A 496 23.86 -15.65 -3.79
CA GLU A 496 24.14 -14.23 -3.58
C GLU A 496 24.37 -13.90 -2.10
N MET A 497 23.51 -14.36 -1.18
CA MET A 497 23.73 -14.14 0.25
C MET A 497 25.08 -14.71 0.72
N ASN A 498 25.53 -15.84 0.18
CA ASN A 498 26.87 -16.38 0.47
C ASN A 498 27.97 -15.46 -0.04
N LEU A 499 27.85 -15.00 -1.28
CA LEU A 499 28.81 -14.10 -1.91
C LEU A 499 28.88 -12.77 -1.17
N TRP A 500 27.75 -12.23 -0.76
CA TRP A 500 27.65 -11.00 0.03
C TRP A 500 28.16 -11.18 1.46
N LEU A 501 27.90 -12.30 2.13
CA LEU A 501 28.52 -12.62 3.43
C LEU A 501 30.03 -12.74 3.29
N THR A 502 30.50 -13.37 2.24
CA THR A 502 31.94 -13.49 1.95
C THR A 502 32.53 -12.11 1.67
N ALA A 503 31.90 -11.31 0.82
CA ALA A 503 32.35 -9.96 0.47
C ALA A 503 32.33 -9.02 1.68
N ARG A 504 31.26 -9.04 2.49
CA ARG A 504 31.14 -8.26 3.72
C ARG A 504 32.16 -8.71 4.76
N GLY A 505 32.40 -10.01 4.88
CA GLY A 505 33.49 -10.56 5.68
C GLY A 505 34.85 -10.05 5.21
N THR A 506 35.11 -10.05 3.90
CA THR A 506 36.35 -9.50 3.34
C THR A 506 36.45 -8.00 3.51
N GLU A 507 35.35 -7.27 3.44
CA GLU A 507 35.31 -5.83 3.69
C GLU A 507 35.63 -5.55 5.16
N ILE A 508 34.97 -6.22 6.11
CA ILE A 508 35.24 -6.06 7.54
C ILE A 508 36.71 -6.44 7.85
N ALA A 509 37.25 -7.45 7.19
CA ALA A 509 38.62 -7.92 7.40
C ALA A 509 39.70 -7.07 6.68
N ASN A 510 39.43 -6.55 5.48
CA ASN A 510 40.42 -5.84 4.64
C ASN A 510 40.23 -4.31 4.61
N SER A 511 39.10 -3.78 5.08
CA SER A 511 38.92 -2.34 5.20
C SER A 511 40.01 -1.78 6.11
N ALA A 512 40.70 -0.74 5.61
CA ALA A 512 41.63 0.02 6.42
C ALA A 512 40.90 0.42 7.71
N PRO A 513 41.56 0.34 8.89
CA PRO A 513 40.96 0.90 10.09
C PRO A 513 40.60 2.36 9.80
N ASP A 514 39.52 2.84 10.39
CA ASP A 514 38.96 4.18 10.17
C ASP A 514 39.85 5.33 10.71
N SER A 515 41.16 5.11 10.78
CA SER A 515 42.14 6.09 11.19
C SER A 515 42.49 6.98 9.99
N LYS A 516 41.90 8.17 9.94
CA LYS A 516 42.41 9.35 9.21
C LYS A 516 43.79 9.80 9.71
N ARG A 517 44.73 8.88 9.95
CA ARG A 517 46.02 9.13 10.60
C ARG A 517 47.13 8.66 9.68
N GLU A 518 47.65 9.59 8.91
CA GLU A 518 48.79 9.40 8.03
C GLU A 518 50.08 9.33 8.87
N PHE A 519 50.95 8.36 8.59
CA PHE A 519 52.22 8.16 9.28
C PHE A 519 53.28 9.12 8.73
N LEU A 520 53.82 10.02 9.56
CA LEU A 520 54.98 10.83 9.19
C LEU A 520 56.21 10.34 9.95
N TYR A 521 57.15 9.76 9.21
CA TYR A 521 58.48 9.40 9.71
C TYR A 521 59.35 10.66 9.74
N TYR A 522 59.79 11.12 10.91
CA TYR A 522 60.88 12.11 10.98
C TYR A 522 62.22 11.39 10.76
N HIS A 523 63.03 11.88 9.82
CA HIS A 523 64.23 11.18 9.36
C HIS A 523 65.34 11.03 10.42
N ASP A 524 65.38 11.87 11.45
CA ASP A 524 66.50 11.89 12.42
C ASP A 524 66.18 11.35 13.82
N THR A 525 64.91 11.05 14.12
CA THR A 525 64.54 10.36 15.36
C THR A 525 63.78 9.10 14.99
N LYS A 526 64.45 7.94 15.07
CA LYS A 526 63.88 6.62 14.77
C LYS A 526 62.79 6.22 15.77
N ALA A 527 61.69 6.98 15.88
CA ALA A 527 60.52 6.72 16.72
C ALA A 527 59.23 7.07 15.96
N PRO A 528 58.17 6.24 16.00
CA PRO A 528 56.89 6.60 15.39
C PRO A 528 56.24 7.71 16.22
N ILE A 529 55.86 8.80 15.57
CA ILE A 529 55.06 9.88 16.14
C ILE A 529 53.70 9.83 15.45
N VAL A 530 52.63 9.63 16.21
CA VAL A 530 51.27 9.71 15.68
C VAL A 530 50.81 11.16 15.77
N LYS A 531 50.72 11.87 14.64
CA LYS A 531 49.93 13.11 14.58
C LYS A 531 48.46 12.75 14.51
N SER A 532 47.79 12.63 15.65
CA SER A 532 46.32 12.67 15.65
C SER A 532 45.90 14.11 15.39
N LYS A 533 45.48 14.41 14.15
CA LYS A 533 44.74 15.65 13.88
C LYS A 533 43.37 15.48 14.53
N ASP A 534 43.10 16.30 15.55
CA ASP A 534 41.78 16.55 16.14
C ASP A 534 41.07 15.37 16.83
N ILE A 535 41.57 14.96 18.00
CA ILE A 535 40.66 14.45 19.04
C ILE A 535 40.95 15.18 20.34
N ALA A 536 40.05 16.11 20.68
CA ALA A 536 39.91 16.59 22.04
C ALA A 536 39.37 15.43 22.89
N ILE A 537 40.28 14.57 23.38
CA ILE A 537 39.91 13.56 24.37
C ILE A 537 39.72 14.33 25.69
N ASN A 538 38.50 14.80 25.94
CA ASN A 538 38.07 15.44 27.19
C ASN A 538 37.94 14.44 28.35
N ASP A 539 38.44 13.22 28.21
CA ASP A 539 38.43 12.21 29.26
C ASP A 539 39.71 12.31 30.10
N ASP A 540 39.55 12.54 31.40
CA ASP A 540 40.63 12.55 32.38
C ASP A 540 41.08 11.14 32.81
N SER A 541 40.42 10.09 32.30
CA SER A 541 40.69 8.69 32.66
C SER A 541 42.13 8.25 32.34
N PRO A 542 42.78 7.47 33.25
CA PRO A 542 44.07 6.84 33.00
C PRO A 542 44.04 5.75 31.90
N SER A 543 42.87 5.20 31.59
CA SER A 543 42.72 4.13 30.59
C SER A 543 42.70 4.69 29.16
N PRO A 544 43.17 3.93 28.16
CA PRO A 544 43.02 4.31 26.76
C PRO A 544 41.56 4.20 26.33
N ASP A 545 41.20 4.92 25.27
CA ASP A 545 39.90 4.79 24.62
C ASP A 545 39.85 3.46 23.85
N PHE A 546 38.99 2.55 24.31
CA PHE A 546 38.82 1.24 23.71
C PHE A 546 37.78 1.20 22.58
N SER A 547 37.11 2.31 22.26
CA SER A 547 36.00 2.39 21.30
C SER A 547 36.30 1.76 19.93
N ILE A 548 37.53 1.92 19.43
CA ILE A 548 37.96 1.37 18.14
C ILE A 548 38.08 -0.16 18.20
N VAL A 549 38.61 -0.69 19.31
CA VAL A 549 38.73 -2.14 19.52
C VAL A 549 37.35 -2.74 19.77
N ASP A 550 36.56 -2.13 20.64
CA ASP A 550 35.23 -2.61 21.00
C ASP A 550 34.29 -2.57 19.77
N GLY A 551 34.36 -1.51 18.97
CA GLY A 551 33.61 -1.40 17.72
C GLY A 551 34.00 -2.45 16.67
N TYR A 552 35.29 -2.77 16.53
CA TYR A 552 35.72 -3.82 15.61
C TYR A 552 35.29 -5.23 16.11
N LEU A 553 35.41 -5.50 17.42
CA LEU A 553 34.96 -6.75 18.01
C LEU A 553 33.43 -6.94 17.90
N GLU A 554 32.66 -5.86 18.05
CA GLU A 554 31.21 -5.87 17.88
C GLU A 554 30.81 -6.13 16.41
N GLN A 555 31.53 -5.53 15.45
CA GLN A 555 31.34 -5.80 14.03
C GLN A 555 31.61 -7.27 13.67
N LEU A 556 32.72 -7.84 14.18
CA LEU A 556 33.04 -9.26 13.97
C LEU A 556 32.02 -10.19 14.64
N SER A 557 31.61 -9.90 15.87
CA SER A 557 30.60 -10.68 16.59
C SER A 557 29.25 -10.66 15.88
N THR A 558 28.85 -9.48 15.38
CA THR A 558 27.62 -9.34 14.59
C THR A 558 27.71 -10.14 13.29
N PHE A 559 28.85 -10.08 12.60
CA PHE A 559 29.09 -10.85 11.38
C PHE A 559 29.01 -12.36 11.62
N GLU A 560 29.71 -12.89 12.63
CA GLU A 560 29.68 -14.33 12.98
C GLU A 560 28.27 -14.82 13.32
N ARG A 561 27.49 -14.00 14.05
CA ARG A 561 26.09 -14.29 14.35
C ARG A 561 25.24 -14.33 13.07
N MET A 562 25.49 -13.46 12.09
CA MET A 562 24.75 -13.46 10.82
C MET A 562 25.13 -14.63 9.93
N VAL A 563 26.41 -15.04 9.91
CA VAL A 563 26.85 -16.28 9.25
C VAL A 563 26.17 -17.49 9.89
N THR A 564 26.12 -17.55 11.23
CA THR A 564 25.43 -18.63 11.96
C THR A 564 23.93 -18.66 11.65
N ASN A 565 23.28 -17.49 11.59
CA ASN A 565 21.87 -17.40 11.23
C ASN A 565 21.64 -17.85 9.79
N TYR A 566 22.51 -17.47 8.84
CA TYR A 566 22.47 -17.88 7.44
C TYR A 566 22.58 -19.40 7.27
N GLU A 567 23.56 -20.02 7.93
CA GLU A 567 23.76 -21.48 7.90
C GLU A 567 22.62 -22.26 8.57
N ARG A 568 21.83 -21.61 9.44
CA ARG A 568 20.65 -22.17 10.10
C ARG A 568 19.34 -21.98 9.33
N ILE A 569 19.33 -21.22 8.22
CA ILE A 569 18.09 -20.98 7.47
C ILE A 569 17.53 -22.32 6.98
N GLN A 570 16.40 -22.72 7.58
CA GLN A 570 15.59 -23.84 7.13
C GLN A 570 14.35 -23.29 6.41
N PRO A 571 14.17 -23.57 5.11
CA PRO A 571 13.11 -22.99 4.29
C PRO A 571 11.69 -23.21 4.83
N ASP A 572 11.49 -24.28 5.60
CA ASP A 572 10.21 -24.71 6.17
C ASP A 572 9.95 -24.24 7.60
N LYS A 573 10.96 -23.72 8.33
CA LYS A 573 10.90 -23.58 9.79
C LYS A 573 11.47 -22.31 10.39
N ASP A 574 12.51 -21.71 9.81
CA ASP A 574 13.21 -20.57 10.43
C ASP A 574 13.20 -19.33 9.54
N THR A 575 11.98 -18.83 9.34
CA THR A 575 11.65 -17.61 8.58
C THR A 575 12.21 -16.33 9.21
N ILE A 576 12.59 -16.38 10.48
CA ILE A 576 13.18 -15.25 11.23
C ILE A 576 14.65 -15.06 10.85
N ALA A 577 15.39 -16.16 10.71
CA ALA A 577 16.79 -16.13 10.31
C ALA A 577 16.96 -15.47 8.93
N LEU A 578 16.11 -15.81 7.95
CA LEU A 578 16.15 -15.22 6.62
C LEU A 578 15.95 -13.70 6.64
N ARG A 579 14.91 -13.21 7.35
CA ARG A 579 14.65 -11.77 7.47
C ARG A 579 15.80 -11.02 8.14
N THR A 580 16.38 -11.62 9.16
CA THR A 580 17.46 -11.00 9.94
C THR A 580 18.74 -10.87 9.10
N VAL A 581 19.10 -11.90 8.33
CA VAL A 581 20.28 -11.87 7.46
C VAL A 581 20.05 -10.95 6.26
N ALA A 582 18.85 -10.98 5.65
CA ALA A 582 18.51 -10.08 4.55
C ALA A 582 18.56 -8.60 4.97
N LYS A 583 18.05 -8.26 6.15
CA LYS A 583 18.15 -6.91 6.71
C LYS A 583 19.61 -6.50 6.93
N TYR A 584 20.45 -7.40 7.43
CA TYR A 584 21.86 -7.11 7.68
C TYR A 584 22.67 -6.87 6.39
N LEU A 585 22.43 -7.68 5.35
CA LEU A 585 23.19 -7.60 4.09
C LEU A 585 22.67 -6.50 3.16
N TYR A 586 21.35 -6.30 3.11
CA TYR A 586 20.70 -5.49 2.07
C TYR A 586 19.92 -4.28 2.63
N ASP A 587 19.84 -4.11 3.95
CA ASP A 587 19.04 -3.08 4.64
C ASP A 587 17.54 -3.10 4.30
N ILE A 588 17.00 -4.31 4.10
CA ILE A 588 15.60 -4.52 3.70
C ILE A 588 14.83 -5.28 4.75
N ASP A 589 13.67 -4.73 5.11
CA ASP A 589 12.68 -5.38 5.96
C ASP A 589 11.74 -6.23 5.10
N LEU A 590 12.08 -7.51 4.94
CA LEU A 590 11.17 -8.52 4.38
C LEU A 590 9.92 -8.62 5.28
N THR A 591 8.73 -8.41 4.70
CA THR A 591 7.45 -8.37 5.41
C THR A 591 7.10 -9.73 6.03
N ALA A 592 6.37 -9.75 7.14
CA ALA A 592 5.93 -11.00 7.76
C ALA A 592 4.98 -11.80 6.86
N GLU A 593 4.12 -11.10 6.10
CA GLU A 593 3.22 -11.69 5.11
C GLU A 593 3.97 -12.42 3.99
N PHE A 594 5.07 -11.85 3.47
CA PHE A 594 5.91 -12.50 2.45
C PHE A 594 6.40 -13.88 2.92
N VAL A 595 6.91 -13.98 4.15
CA VAL A 595 7.51 -15.23 4.63
C VAL A 595 6.46 -16.25 5.12
N GLU A 596 5.28 -15.82 5.56
CA GLU A 596 4.21 -16.73 6.00
C GLU A 596 3.33 -17.24 4.85
N SER A 597 3.12 -16.46 3.79
CA SER A 597 2.24 -16.81 2.66
C SER A 597 2.96 -17.58 1.54
N VAL A 598 4.22 -17.25 1.27
CA VAL A 598 4.96 -17.77 0.11
C VAL A 598 5.81 -18.99 0.49
N ALA A 599 6.40 -19.00 1.69
CA ALA A 599 7.39 -20.02 2.07
C ALA A 599 6.83 -21.45 2.16
N PRO A 600 5.65 -21.72 2.76
CA PRO A 600 5.12 -23.09 2.86
C PRO A 600 4.75 -23.68 1.49
N THR A 601 4.35 -22.82 0.56
CA THR A 601 3.78 -23.17 -0.74
C THR A 601 4.85 -23.38 -1.81
N LEU A 602 5.95 -22.62 -1.75
CA LEU A 602 7.09 -22.76 -2.67
C LEU A 602 8.14 -23.78 -2.19
N PHE A 603 8.42 -23.84 -0.88
CA PHE A 603 9.47 -24.70 -0.31
C PHE A 603 8.95 -26.02 0.26
N GLY A 604 7.66 -26.31 0.11
CA GLY A 604 6.99 -27.52 0.57
C GLY A 604 7.44 -28.78 -0.19
N GLY A 605 8.65 -29.26 0.07
CA GLY A 605 9.11 -30.57 -0.43
C GLY A 605 10.61 -30.78 -0.63
N ARG A 606 11.48 -29.78 -0.42
CA ARG A 606 12.95 -29.97 -0.53
C ARG A 606 13.72 -29.41 0.66
N THR A 607 14.66 -30.21 1.16
CA THR A 607 15.65 -29.86 2.17
C THR A 607 16.93 -29.34 1.50
N ASN A 608 16.85 -28.23 0.77
CA ASN A 608 18.06 -27.65 0.21
C ASN A 608 18.88 -27.03 1.35
N ASN A 609 20.05 -27.61 1.62
CA ASN A 609 20.99 -27.04 2.59
C ASN A 609 21.68 -25.83 1.95
N VAL A 610 21.63 -24.70 2.66
CA VAL A 610 22.36 -23.48 2.31
C VAL A 610 23.87 -23.79 2.26
N PRO A 611 24.63 -23.31 1.25
CA PRO A 611 26.06 -23.58 1.17
C PRO A 611 26.82 -22.90 2.33
N PRO A 612 27.78 -23.57 3.00
CA PRO A 612 28.52 -22.96 4.11
C PRO A 612 29.40 -21.82 3.63
N VAL A 613 29.60 -20.81 4.47
CA VAL A 613 30.47 -19.67 4.17
C VAL A 613 31.92 -20.08 4.43
N ASN A 614 32.82 -19.87 3.47
CA ASN A 614 34.23 -20.19 3.68
C ASN A 614 34.92 -19.13 4.56
N LEU A 615 35.11 -19.46 5.84
CA LEU A 615 35.71 -18.57 6.83
C LEU A 615 37.25 -18.63 6.88
N GLU A 616 37.91 -19.58 6.23
CA GLU A 616 39.36 -19.78 6.39
C GLU A 616 40.19 -18.58 5.90
N ASN A 617 39.85 -18.04 4.73
CA ASN A 617 40.50 -16.84 4.19
C ASN A 617 40.19 -15.58 5.03
N LEU A 618 39.02 -15.55 5.68
CA LEU A 618 38.60 -14.43 6.53
C LEU A 618 39.31 -14.42 7.88
N LYS A 619 39.61 -15.60 8.44
CA LYS A 619 40.37 -15.74 9.70
C LYS A 619 41.72 -15.02 9.61
N SER A 620 42.52 -15.29 8.59
CA SER A 620 43.84 -14.65 8.46
C SER A 620 43.74 -13.13 8.32
N ALA A 621 42.80 -12.63 7.49
CA ALA A 621 42.62 -11.21 7.28
C ALA A 621 42.10 -10.48 8.52
N ALA A 622 41.13 -11.06 9.24
CA ALA A 622 40.59 -10.50 10.48
C ALA A 622 41.65 -10.43 11.58
N ARG A 623 42.52 -11.45 11.68
CA ARG A 623 43.65 -11.47 12.63
C ARG A 623 44.64 -10.35 12.34
N SER A 624 45.07 -10.20 11.08
CA SER A 624 45.99 -9.12 10.68
C SER A 624 45.40 -7.74 10.92
N LYS A 625 44.10 -7.53 10.65
CA LYS A 625 43.44 -6.27 10.97
C LYS A 625 43.32 -6.02 12.48
N MET A 626 43.03 -7.05 13.26
CA MET A 626 42.99 -6.95 14.73
C MET A 626 44.36 -6.55 15.29
N GLU A 627 45.45 -7.12 14.78
CA GLU A 627 46.82 -6.70 15.12
C GLU A 627 47.02 -5.22 14.84
N LEU A 628 46.60 -4.75 13.67
CA LEU A 628 46.76 -3.36 13.28
C LEU A 628 45.89 -2.40 14.12
N VAL A 629 44.64 -2.77 14.44
CA VAL A 629 43.77 -2.02 15.35
C VAL A 629 44.36 -1.96 16.77
N TRP A 630 44.93 -3.06 17.24
CA TRP A 630 45.59 -3.17 18.54
C TRP A 630 46.86 -2.31 18.62
N GLU A 631 47.69 -2.35 17.59
CA GLU A 631 48.86 -1.48 17.47
C GLU A 631 48.44 -0.01 17.49
N ASN A 632 47.42 0.36 16.72
CA ASN A 632 46.89 1.71 16.69
C ASN A 632 46.40 2.17 18.06
N LEU A 633 45.69 1.31 18.80
CA LEU A 633 45.28 1.61 20.19
C LEU A 633 46.50 1.95 21.05
N ILE A 634 47.54 1.11 21.02
CA ILE A 634 48.73 1.28 21.86
C ILE A 634 49.51 2.54 21.45
N TYR A 635 49.73 2.78 20.15
CA TYR A 635 50.41 3.98 19.67
C TYR A 635 49.63 5.26 20.00
N ASN A 636 48.29 5.23 19.89
CA ASN A 636 47.45 6.35 20.31
C ASN A 636 47.51 6.60 21.82
N TRP A 637 47.61 5.53 22.61
CA TRP A 637 47.77 5.65 24.05
C TRP A 637 49.12 6.30 24.41
N VAL A 638 50.20 5.94 23.70
CA VAL A 638 51.52 6.56 23.85
C VAL A 638 51.53 8.02 23.41
N SER A 639 50.87 8.35 22.30
CA SER A 639 50.83 9.71 21.72
C SER A 639 49.74 10.62 22.32
N ARG A 640 49.00 10.17 23.33
CA ARG A 640 47.94 10.95 23.99
C ARG A 640 48.48 12.30 24.49
N ASP A 641 47.63 13.32 24.49
CA ASP A 641 47.95 14.69 24.89
C ASP A 641 49.15 15.33 24.13
N GLY A 642 49.59 14.71 23.03
CA GLY A 642 50.73 15.14 22.23
C GLY A 642 52.07 15.00 22.95
N LEU A 643 52.26 14.00 23.83
CA LEU A 643 53.52 13.84 24.60
C LEU A 643 54.77 13.89 23.70
N VAL A 644 54.76 13.12 22.61
CA VAL A 644 55.89 13.05 21.68
C VAL A 644 56.03 14.34 20.87
N ASP A 645 54.92 14.95 20.45
CA ASP A 645 54.92 16.25 19.77
C ASP A 645 55.50 17.34 20.68
N GLN A 646 55.16 17.34 21.96
CA GLN A 646 55.70 18.27 22.95
C GLN A 646 57.20 18.07 23.16
N LEU A 647 57.69 16.82 23.16
CA LEU A 647 59.13 16.54 23.24
C LEU A 647 59.88 17.02 21.98
N VAL A 648 59.32 16.82 20.79
CA VAL A 648 59.88 17.31 19.53
C VAL A 648 59.81 18.84 19.44
N ASP A 649 58.69 19.45 19.82
CA ASP A 649 58.52 20.90 19.89
C ASP A 649 59.54 21.50 20.86
N LEU A 650 59.77 20.86 22.00
CA LEU A 650 60.77 21.30 22.98
C LEU A 650 62.18 21.16 22.39
N SER A 651 62.51 20.03 21.76
CA SER A 651 63.81 19.82 21.11
C SER A 651 64.06 20.84 19.99
N SER A 652 63.07 21.09 19.14
CA SER A 652 63.19 22.07 18.05
C SER A 652 63.32 23.50 18.59
N ALA A 653 62.61 23.81 19.68
CA ALA A 653 62.74 25.08 20.37
C ALA A 653 64.08 25.23 21.12
N VAL A 654 64.86 24.17 21.34
CA VAL A 654 66.18 24.25 22.00
C VAL A 654 67.32 24.35 20.97
N ASN A 655 67.22 23.66 19.83
CA ASN A 655 68.34 23.39 18.91
C ASN A 655 68.74 24.52 17.93
N ILE A 656 68.42 25.80 18.18
CA ILE A 656 68.80 26.92 17.28
C ILE A 656 69.97 27.69 17.88
N GLN A 657 71.07 27.77 17.12
CA GLN A 657 72.32 28.47 17.44
C GLN A 657 72.09 29.97 17.71
N TYR A 658 72.66 30.48 18.81
CA TYR A 658 72.49 31.85 19.29
C TYR A 658 73.61 32.75 18.76
N ASP A 659 73.31 33.62 17.80
CA ASP A 659 74.35 34.45 17.17
C ASP A 659 73.99 35.95 17.06
N LYS A 660 73.33 36.52 18.08
CA LYS A 660 73.05 37.97 18.11
C LYS A 660 73.27 38.59 19.49
N GLU A 661 73.92 39.76 19.50
CA GLU A 661 74.14 40.62 20.67
C GLU A 661 72.84 41.29 21.18
N SER A 662 71.72 41.22 20.44
CA SER A 662 70.44 41.82 20.81
C SER A 662 69.28 40.82 20.85
N ILE A 663 68.39 40.98 21.83
CA ILE A 663 67.18 40.17 22.00
C ILE A 663 66.11 40.61 21.00
N SER A 664 65.57 39.66 20.24
CA SER A 664 64.50 39.90 19.28
C SER A 664 63.13 39.49 19.83
N LYS A 665 62.06 40.04 19.26
CA LYS A 665 60.67 39.60 19.54
C LYS A 665 60.52 38.07 19.35
N THR A 666 61.28 37.47 18.44
CA THR A 666 61.30 36.03 18.18
C THR A 666 61.88 35.20 19.33
N ASP A 667 62.85 35.73 20.08
CA ASP A 667 63.47 35.03 21.21
C ASP A 667 62.52 34.95 22.42
N TYR A 668 61.77 36.02 22.68
CA TYR A 668 60.70 36.03 23.70
C TYR A 668 59.60 35.01 23.39
N GLN A 669 59.13 34.96 22.14
CA GLN A 669 58.13 33.97 21.72
C GLN A 669 58.63 32.54 21.90
N ARG A 670 59.91 32.30 21.62
CA ARG A 670 60.55 30.99 21.78
C ARG A 670 60.57 30.55 23.24
N LEU A 671 61.01 31.41 24.18
CA LEU A 671 61.00 31.09 25.62
C LEU A 671 59.58 30.90 26.16
N LYS A 672 58.63 31.71 25.71
CA LYS A 672 57.21 31.55 26.03
C LYS A 672 56.70 30.19 25.55
N LYS A 673 57.06 29.78 24.32
CA LYS A 673 56.75 28.44 23.77
C LYS A 673 57.37 27.34 24.64
N ILE A 674 58.66 27.44 24.98
CA ILE A 674 59.35 26.46 25.85
C ILE A 674 58.67 26.31 27.21
N ARG A 675 58.36 27.43 27.90
CA ARG A 675 57.66 27.39 29.19
C ARG A 675 56.32 26.70 29.08
N ILE A 676 55.51 27.07 28.08
CA ILE A 676 54.18 26.48 27.86
C ILE A 676 54.33 24.96 27.60
N THR A 677 55.30 24.57 26.76
CA THR A 677 55.56 23.16 26.44
C THR A 677 56.03 22.37 27.67
N LEU A 678 56.96 22.91 28.47
CA LEU A 678 57.41 22.28 29.73
C LEU A 678 56.29 22.15 30.76
N GLY A 679 55.42 23.15 30.88
CA GLY A 679 54.26 23.11 31.78
C GLY A 679 53.24 22.04 31.36
N LYS A 680 52.99 21.92 30.06
CA LYS A 680 52.16 20.84 29.50
C LYS A 680 52.79 19.47 29.75
N LEU A 681 54.09 19.32 29.49
CA LEU A 681 54.83 18.07 29.75
C LEU A 681 54.76 17.68 31.23
N LYS A 682 55.03 18.62 32.15
CA LYS A 682 54.95 18.38 33.59
C LYS A 682 53.56 17.94 34.03
N LYS A 683 52.50 18.63 33.56
CA LYS A 683 51.11 18.28 33.84
C LYS A 683 50.76 16.89 33.32
N ASN A 684 51.15 16.58 32.08
CA ASN A 684 50.85 15.32 31.42
C ASN A 684 51.58 14.13 32.07
N LEU A 685 52.86 14.29 32.43
CA LEU A 685 53.63 13.23 33.10
C LEU A 685 53.08 12.94 34.52
N ASN A 686 52.61 13.96 35.23
CA ASN A 686 52.00 13.80 36.56
C ASN A 686 50.56 13.26 36.54
N SER A 687 49.96 13.06 35.36
CA SER A 687 48.57 12.59 35.23
C SER A 687 48.36 11.11 35.56
N GLY A 688 49.44 10.33 35.69
CA GLY A 688 49.40 8.87 35.88
C GLY A 688 49.10 8.06 34.61
N ARG A 689 48.82 8.72 33.47
CA ARG A 689 48.50 8.07 32.18
C ARG A 689 49.66 7.26 31.58
N TYR A 690 50.89 7.59 31.94
CA TYR A 690 52.11 6.97 31.42
C TYR A 690 52.78 6.01 32.42
N ASP A 691 52.17 5.76 33.58
CA ASP A 691 52.73 4.92 34.64
C ASP A 691 52.97 3.47 34.18
N TRP A 692 52.16 2.98 33.23
CA TRP A 692 52.34 1.66 32.62
C TRP A 692 53.68 1.53 31.85
N ILE A 693 54.26 2.63 31.37
CA ILE A 693 55.56 2.66 30.67
C ILE A 693 56.74 2.69 31.67
N ALA A 694 56.52 3.20 32.89
CA ALA A 694 57.58 3.37 33.88
C ALA A 694 58.14 2.03 34.40
N ASN A 695 57.29 1.00 34.49
CA ASN A 695 57.69 -0.34 34.94
C ASN A 695 58.63 -1.03 33.94
N LYS A 696 59.59 -1.82 34.45
CA LYS A 696 60.50 -2.61 33.58
C LYS A 696 59.79 -3.79 32.89
N LYS A 697 58.76 -4.34 33.52
CA LYS A 697 57.90 -5.38 32.93
C LYS A 697 56.54 -4.75 32.58
N PRO A 698 56.01 -5.00 31.39
CA PRO A 698 54.68 -4.53 31.01
C PRO A 698 53.62 -5.20 31.90
N ILE A 699 52.65 -4.42 32.37
CA ILE A 699 51.50 -4.90 33.13
C ILE A 699 50.27 -4.64 32.27
N LEU A 700 49.52 -5.69 31.94
CA LEU A 700 48.24 -5.55 31.26
C LEU A 700 47.22 -4.93 32.21
N THR A 701 46.56 -3.86 31.77
CA THR A 701 45.48 -3.26 32.54
C THR A 701 44.26 -4.18 32.49
N LYS A 702 43.39 -4.09 33.52
CA LYS A 702 42.14 -4.88 33.58
C LYS A 702 41.29 -4.74 32.31
N GLY A 703 41.24 -3.54 31.73
CA GLY A 703 40.50 -3.28 30.49
C GLY A 703 41.06 -4.01 29.26
N LEU A 704 42.39 -4.15 29.14
CA LEU A 704 43.02 -4.93 28.08
C LEU A 704 42.80 -6.44 28.28
N ASP A 705 42.88 -6.91 29.52
CA ASP A 705 42.66 -8.33 29.86
C ASP A 705 41.24 -8.80 29.52
N GLU A 706 40.22 -7.98 29.79
CA GLU A 706 38.83 -8.27 29.43
C GLU A 706 38.63 -8.43 27.91
N ARG A 707 39.25 -7.56 27.10
CA ARG A 707 39.15 -7.61 25.64
C ARG A 707 39.93 -8.76 25.03
N LEU A 708 41.07 -9.11 25.61
CA LEU A 708 41.82 -10.31 25.22
C LEU A 708 41.01 -11.59 25.45
N LYS A 709 40.18 -11.65 26.51
CA LYS A 709 39.23 -12.77 26.71
C LYS A 709 38.13 -12.78 25.66
N THR A 710 37.59 -11.62 25.28
CA THR A 710 36.60 -11.52 24.20
C THR A 710 37.20 -11.98 22.86
N ILE A 711 38.44 -11.59 22.56
CA ILE A 711 39.18 -12.00 21.35
C ILE A 711 39.40 -13.51 21.32
N GLU A 712 39.76 -14.11 22.45
CA GLU A 712 39.96 -15.56 22.60
C GLU A 712 38.67 -16.36 22.36
N ALA A 713 37.52 -15.79 22.71
CA ALA A 713 36.20 -16.42 22.55
C ALA A 713 35.60 -16.27 21.14
N GLN A 714 36.13 -15.40 20.28
CA GLN A 714 35.63 -15.20 18.92
C GLN A 714 36.13 -16.28 17.95
N GLY A 715 35.26 -16.72 17.04
CA GLY A 715 35.53 -17.82 16.11
C GLY A 715 36.59 -17.49 15.04
N LEU A 716 36.64 -16.23 14.59
CA LEU A 716 37.57 -15.75 13.56
C LEU A 716 38.98 -15.43 14.11
N LEU A 717 39.08 -14.98 15.36
CA LEU A 717 40.35 -14.57 15.98
C LEU A 717 40.99 -15.72 16.79
N GLY A 718 40.29 -16.20 17.82
CA GLY A 718 40.70 -17.34 18.63
C GLY A 718 41.94 -17.11 19.51
N PRO A 719 42.46 -18.18 20.16
CA PRO A 719 43.54 -18.07 21.15
C PRO A 719 44.89 -17.62 20.56
N GLN A 720 45.15 -17.93 19.29
CA GLN A 720 46.37 -17.51 18.58
C GLN A 720 46.51 -15.98 18.53
N SER A 721 45.42 -15.26 18.27
CA SER A 721 45.44 -13.79 18.24
C SER A 721 45.78 -13.21 19.60
N LYS A 722 45.23 -13.74 20.70
CA LYS A 722 45.53 -13.27 22.05
C LYS A 722 47.04 -13.34 22.35
N GLU A 723 47.70 -14.44 22.01
CA GLU A 723 49.15 -14.59 22.20
C GLU A 723 49.95 -13.58 21.36
N GLN A 724 49.58 -13.39 20.09
CA GLN A 724 50.21 -12.42 19.18
C GLN A 724 50.05 -10.98 19.68
N LEU A 725 48.86 -10.58 20.11
CA LEU A 725 48.58 -9.24 20.61
C LEU A 725 49.31 -8.93 21.92
N ILE A 726 49.46 -9.92 22.81
CA ILE A 726 50.28 -9.79 24.03
C ILE A 726 51.76 -9.62 23.67
N ALA A 727 52.28 -10.43 22.74
CA ALA A 727 53.66 -10.31 22.28
C ALA A 727 53.91 -8.91 21.67
N ARG A 728 52.98 -8.41 20.87
CA ARG A 728 53.08 -7.09 20.23
C ARG A 728 53.00 -5.94 21.24
N PHE A 729 52.12 -6.04 22.24
CA PHE A 729 52.06 -5.08 23.34
C PHE A 729 53.38 -5.00 24.11
N ASN A 730 53.97 -6.15 24.43
CA ASN A 730 55.25 -6.22 25.14
C ASN A 730 56.40 -5.61 24.33
N GLU A 731 56.40 -5.83 23.00
CA GLU A 731 57.38 -5.23 22.10
C GLU A 731 57.26 -3.71 22.06
N ILE A 732 56.05 -3.18 21.83
CA ILE A 732 55.80 -1.73 21.74
C ILE A 732 56.13 -1.06 23.08
N HIS A 733 55.77 -1.67 24.21
CA HIS A 733 56.13 -1.18 25.55
C HIS A 733 57.65 -1.04 25.69
N ARG A 734 58.41 -2.12 25.42
CA ARG A 734 59.87 -2.13 25.55
C ARG A 734 60.53 -1.06 24.68
N VAL A 735 60.11 -0.95 23.42
CA VAL A 735 60.68 0.00 22.44
C VAL A 735 60.36 1.45 22.86
N THR A 736 59.10 1.72 23.20
CA THR A 736 58.64 3.06 23.60
C THR A 736 59.34 3.52 24.88
N ARG A 737 59.43 2.62 25.87
CA ARG A 737 60.09 2.89 27.14
C ARG A 737 61.55 3.27 26.96
N SER A 738 62.29 2.53 26.13
CA SER A 738 63.71 2.83 25.84
C SER A 738 63.86 4.21 25.19
N ARG A 739 62.99 4.53 24.23
CA ARG A 739 63.06 5.76 23.44
C ARG A 739 62.69 7.01 24.24
N LEU A 740 61.67 6.93 25.09
CA LEU A 740 61.29 8.07 25.93
C LEU A 740 62.38 8.44 26.95
N LEU A 741 63.05 7.45 27.54
CA LEU A 741 64.15 7.72 28.47
C LEU A 741 65.43 8.20 27.79
N GLN A 742 65.68 7.76 26.56
CA GLN A 742 66.86 8.13 25.77
C GLN A 742 66.53 9.20 24.71
N PHE A 743 65.46 9.98 24.93
CA PHE A 743 65.04 10.99 23.97
C PHE A 743 66.17 12.01 23.74
N PRO A 744 66.64 12.21 22.50
CA PRO A 744 67.82 13.03 22.25
C PRO A 744 67.49 14.52 22.41
N MET A 745 68.21 15.20 23.32
CA MET A 745 68.32 16.66 23.35
C MET A 745 69.79 17.05 23.47
N PRO A 746 70.40 17.61 22.40
CA PRO A 746 71.76 18.14 22.46
C PRO A 746 71.90 19.14 23.60
N ASP A 747 73.03 19.09 24.32
CA ASP A 747 73.47 20.03 25.36
C ASP A 747 72.64 20.12 26.67
N ILE A 748 71.45 19.50 26.72
CA ILE A 748 70.54 19.55 27.89
C ILE A 748 70.47 18.20 28.64
N GLY A 749 70.58 17.07 27.94
CA GLY A 749 70.53 15.73 28.55
C GLY A 749 69.12 15.14 28.63
N SER A 750 68.88 14.20 29.57
CA SER A 750 67.62 13.46 29.67
C SER A 750 66.44 14.36 30.04
N VAL A 751 65.36 14.28 29.27
CA VAL A 751 64.14 15.10 29.46
C VAL A 751 63.19 14.47 30.47
N ILE A 752 63.05 13.14 30.43
CA ILE A 752 62.14 12.36 31.26
C ILE A 752 62.97 11.38 32.09
N ILE A 753 62.67 11.31 33.38
CA ILE A 753 63.26 10.37 34.33
C ILE A 753 62.17 9.49 34.94
N VAL A 754 62.58 8.35 35.51
CA VAL A 754 61.68 7.49 36.29
C VAL A 754 61.98 7.67 37.77
N GLU A 755 60.97 8.06 38.55
CA GLU A 755 61.05 8.23 39.99
C GLU A 755 59.79 7.61 40.62
N ASP A 756 59.95 6.77 41.64
CA ASP A 756 58.86 6.07 42.34
C ASP A 756 57.90 5.29 41.42
N GLY A 757 58.42 4.70 40.33
CA GLY A 757 57.60 3.96 39.37
C GLY A 757 56.71 4.84 38.50
N LYS A 758 56.98 6.16 38.42
CA LYS A 758 56.28 7.12 37.56
C LYS A 758 57.26 7.86 36.65
N LEU A 759 56.76 8.31 35.50
CA LEU A 759 57.54 9.20 34.63
C LEU A 759 57.42 10.64 35.13
N LYS A 760 58.55 11.33 35.28
CA LYS A 760 58.59 12.75 35.67
C LYS A 760 59.52 13.53 34.76
N LEU A 761 59.31 14.85 34.69
CA LEU A 761 60.22 15.78 34.01
C LEU A 761 61.55 15.82 34.77
N ALA A 762 62.67 15.85 34.06
CA ALA A 762 63.99 15.93 34.69
C ALA A 762 64.15 17.21 35.54
N ASN A 763 64.83 17.08 36.68
CA ASN A 763 64.90 18.13 37.70
C ASN A 763 65.41 19.49 37.18
N HIS A 764 66.36 19.49 36.24
CA HIS A 764 66.90 20.73 35.66
C HIS A 764 65.87 21.45 34.76
N LEU A 765 65.07 20.70 33.99
CA LEU A 765 63.97 21.26 33.19
C LEU A 765 62.78 21.70 34.05
N ASP A 766 62.55 21.00 35.17
CA ASP A 766 61.52 21.42 36.12
C ASP A 766 61.89 22.76 36.78
N SER A 767 63.15 22.90 37.19
CA SER A 767 63.69 24.17 37.71
C SER A 767 63.59 25.30 36.67
N LEU A 768 63.94 25.01 35.41
CA LEU A 768 63.80 25.95 34.30
C LEU A 768 62.34 26.40 34.10
N HIS A 769 61.39 25.46 34.13
CA HIS A 769 59.97 25.78 34.01
C HIS A 769 59.51 26.71 35.14
N VAL A 770 59.88 26.44 36.40
CA VAL A 770 59.54 27.29 37.56
C VAL A 770 60.10 28.71 37.39
N LYS A 771 61.34 28.86 36.94
CA LYS A 771 61.98 30.16 36.70
C LYS A 771 61.27 30.97 35.61
N LEU A 772 60.93 30.33 34.49
CA LEU A 772 60.20 30.97 33.39
C LEU A 772 58.76 31.36 33.80
N VAL A 773 58.10 30.57 34.66
CA VAL A 773 56.79 30.93 35.23
C VAL A 773 56.89 32.13 36.16
N ALA A 774 57.92 32.19 37.02
CA ALA A 774 58.16 33.32 37.92
C ALA A 774 58.41 34.63 37.16
N ALA A 775 59.20 34.58 36.07
CA ALA A 775 59.46 35.74 35.21
C ALA A 775 58.18 36.36 34.62
N GLU A 776 57.20 35.54 34.21
CA GLU A 776 55.95 36.02 33.61
C GLU A 776 54.90 36.48 34.64
N LEU A 777 54.86 35.86 35.84
CA LEU A 777 53.98 36.30 36.93
C LEU A 777 54.32 37.72 37.42
N GLN A 778 55.59 38.11 37.35
CA GLN A 778 56.00 39.49 37.62
C GLN A 778 55.59 40.46 36.50
N ASP A 779 55.45 39.97 35.28
CA ASP A 779 55.02 40.72 34.09
C ASP A 779 53.51 41.05 34.13
N GLY A 780 52.70 40.12 34.64
CA GLY A 780 51.23 40.25 34.72
C GLY A 780 50.69 41.27 35.74
N ARG A 781 51.49 41.77 36.68
CA ARG A 781 51.00 42.71 37.72
C ARG A 781 50.83 44.16 37.24
N ASN A 782 51.42 44.57 36.11
CA ASN A 782 51.57 46.00 35.76
C ASN A 782 51.12 46.39 34.33
N ASN A 783 50.05 45.77 33.80
CA ASN A 783 49.30 46.25 32.61
C ASN A 783 50.16 46.83 31.45
N ALA A 784 50.85 45.96 30.70
CA ALA A 784 51.03 46.02 29.24
C ALA A 784 51.93 44.85 28.84
N LYS A 785 51.48 44.00 27.92
CA LYS A 785 52.25 42.84 27.43
C LYS A 785 53.64 43.31 26.96
N ILE A 786 54.73 42.81 27.54
CA ILE A 786 56.11 43.04 27.06
C ILE A 786 56.23 42.82 25.54
N GLU A 787 55.44 41.87 25.03
CA GLU A 787 55.28 41.53 23.61
C GLU A 787 54.88 42.70 22.70
N GLU A 788 54.16 43.69 23.23
CA GLU A 788 53.65 44.87 22.53
C GLU A 788 54.68 46.02 22.56
N LYS A 789 55.46 46.12 23.64
CA LYS A 789 56.52 47.14 23.84
C LYS A 789 57.86 46.80 23.19
N LEU A 790 58.15 45.53 22.89
CA LEU A 790 59.32 45.14 22.08
C LEU A 790 59.26 45.64 20.61
N SER A 791 58.10 46.15 20.18
CA SER A 791 57.88 46.79 18.88
C SER A 791 57.64 48.30 18.96
N GLN A 792 57.53 48.89 20.15
CA GLN A 792 57.43 50.33 20.34
C GLN A 792 58.79 50.88 20.73
N ILE A 793 59.44 51.50 19.75
CA ILE A 793 60.35 52.65 19.83
C ILE A 793 60.98 52.84 21.21
N ASP A 794 62.32 52.67 21.27
CA ASP A 794 63.20 53.17 22.36
C ASP A 794 62.49 54.23 23.19
N ILE A 795 62.23 53.97 24.47
CA ILE A 795 61.70 54.99 25.38
C ILE A 795 62.65 56.17 25.28
N MET A 796 62.28 57.18 24.50
CA MET A 796 63.19 58.25 24.13
C MET A 796 63.22 59.23 25.28
N ILE A 797 64.11 58.97 26.24
CA ILE A 797 64.39 59.89 27.31
C ILE A 797 65.01 61.13 26.65
N PRO A 798 64.39 62.31 26.78
CA PRO A 798 64.90 63.53 26.15
C PRO A 798 66.28 63.84 26.74
N THR A 799 67.24 64.26 25.93
CA THR A 799 68.61 64.53 26.39
C THR A 799 68.78 65.92 27.01
N LYS A 800 67.75 66.80 26.91
CA LYS A 800 67.71 68.14 27.53
C LYS A 800 66.28 68.61 27.78
N ALA A 801 66.11 69.56 28.71
CA ALA A 801 64.82 70.20 28.95
C ALA A 801 64.40 71.14 27.78
N PRO A 802 63.09 71.27 27.48
CA PRO A 802 62.58 72.25 26.52
C PRO A 802 62.94 73.70 26.89
N ASN A 803 63.08 74.57 25.89
CA ASN A 803 63.47 75.96 26.09
C ASN A 803 62.56 76.69 27.11
N GLY A 804 63.17 77.35 28.10
CA GLY A 804 62.45 78.06 29.17
C GLY A 804 61.92 77.17 30.31
N GLN A 805 62.24 75.88 30.31
CA GLN A 805 61.87 74.92 31.35
C GLN A 805 63.10 74.24 31.96
N HIS A 806 62.92 73.60 33.11
CA HIS A 806 63.92 72.76 33.75
C HIS A 806 63.31 71.43 34.20
N VAL A 807 64.17 70.45 34.47
CA VAL A 807 63.75 69.13 34.94
C VAL A 807 63.49 69.18 36.44
N VAL A 808 62.34 68.66 36.85
CA VAL A 808 62.00 68.35 38.23
C VAL A 808 61.83 66.83 38.34
N TRP A 809 62.62 66.23 39.22
CA TRP A 809 62.63 64.80 39.45
C TRP A 809 61.67 64.41 40.57
N ASP A 810 60.86 63.40 40.32
CA ASP A 810 60.04 62.75 41.34
C ASP A 810 60.88 61.73 42.14
N VAL A 811 61.42 62.18 43.26
CA VAL A 811 62.36 61.40 44.08
C VAL A 811 61.72 60.14 44.67
N GLN A 812 60.40 60.14 44.92
CA GLN A 812 59.70 58.95 45.41
C GLN A 812 59.65 57.86 44.34
N VAL A 813 59.34 58.25 43.10
CA VAL A 813 59.32 57.33 41.95
C VAL A 813 60.72 56.77 41.69
N LEU A 814 61.76 57.59 41.78
CA LEU A 814 63.16 57.13 41.59
C LEU A 814 63.61 56.13 42.65
N ASN A 815 63.25 56.32 43.92
CA ASN A 815 63.57 55.37 44.98
C ASN A 815 62.77 54.06 44.85
N ALA A 816 61.50 54.14 44.46
CA ALA A 816 60.70 52.96 44.15
C ALA A 816 61.30 52.16 42.98
N ALA A 817 61.73 52.86 41.92
CA ALA A 817 62.40 52.25 40.78
C ALA A 817 63.70 51.54 41.18
N LEU A 818 64.49 52.13 42.08
CA LEU A 818 65.73 51.52 42.57
C LEU A 818 65.45 50.26 43.40
N ASN A 819 64.42 50.26 44.24
CA ASN A 819 64.05 49.09 45.04
C ASN A 819 63.53 47.96 44.14
N ASP A 820 62.70 48.30 43.14
CA ASP A 820 62.22 47.35 42.14
C ASP A 820 63.38 46.70 41.36
N ALA A 821 64.38 47.50 40.98
CA ALA A 821 65.53 47.02 40.24
C ALA A 821 66.39 46.04 41.07
N LYS A 822 66.63 46.34 42.34
CA LYS A 822 67.39 45.45 43.26
C LYS A 822 66.67 44.13 43.53
N ASN A 823 65.36 44.18 43.77
CA ASN A 823 64.55 42.97 43.95
C ASN A 823 64.58 42.06 42.71
N TYR A 824 64.65 42.67 41.53
CA TYR A 824 64.77 41.93 40.27
C TYR A 824 66.14 41.26 40.15
N GLU A 825 67.24 41.93 40.52
CA GLU A 825 68.58 41.34 40.51
C GLU A 825 68.71 40.12 41.46
N GLU A 826 68.12 40.18 42.66
CA GLU A 826 68.14 39.06 43.62
C GLU A 826 67.50 37.78 43.08
N ILE A 827 66.40 37.89 42.31
CA ILE A 827 65.65 36.74 41.79
C ILE A 827 66.40 35.99 40.68
N PHE A 828 67.20 36.71 39.89
CA PHE A 828 67.80 36.17 38.67
C PHE A 828 69.31 35.93 38.78
N TYR A 829 70.04 36.61 39.67
CA TYR A 829 71.51 36.55 39.72
C TYR A 829 72.10 35.95 41.00
N GLN A 830 71.34 35.80 42.10
CA GLN A 830 71.91 35.32 43.39
C GLN A 830 71.67 33.84 43.73
N ASP A 831 71.07 33.02 42.85
CA ASP A 831 70.92 31.57 43.09
C ASP A 831 72.23 30.79 42.78
N PRO A 832 72.91 30.20 43.78
CA PRO A 832 74.22 29.55 43.61
C PRO A 832 74.22 28.32 42.70
N GLN A 833 73.05 27.77 42.37
CA GLN A 833 72.91 26.62 41.47
C GLN A 833 73.05 27.00 39.99
N ILE A 834 72.95 28.28 39.64
CA ILE A 834 72.97 28.77 38.25
C ILE A 834 74.40 28.98 37.74
N SER A 835 75.35 29.33 38.60
CA SER A 835 76.74 29.62 38.18
C SER A 835 77.54 28.40 37.68
N ARG A 836 76.96 27.19 37.64
CA ARG A 836 77.65 25.97 37.17
C ARG A 836 77.13 25.38 35.86
N SER A 837 76.01 25.86 35.32
CA SER A 837 75.49 25.43 34.01
C SER A 837 75.82 26.49 32.96
N ARG A 838 76.85 26.25 32.14
CA ARG A 838 77.17 27.10 30.96
C ARG A 838 76.36 26.64 29.75
N ASN A 839 75.05 26.54 29.91
CA ASN A 839 74.17 26.13 28.82
C ASN A 839 73.67 27.39 28.10
N SER A 840 73.65 27.38 26.77
CA SER A 840 73.28 28.52 25.91
C SER A 840 71.89 29.12 26.21
N MET A 841 71.02 28.29 26.80
CA MET A 841 69.67 28.65 27.21
C MET A 841 69.63 29.53 28.46
N ASP A 842 70.49 29.26 29.45
CA ASP A 842 70.60 30.06 30.68
C ASP A 842 71.16 31.46 30.36
N GLU A 843 72.12 31.53 29.43
CA GLU A 843 72.71 32.79 28.95
C GLU A 843 71.69 33.66 28.21
N THR A 844 70.83 33.04 27.39
CA THR A 844 69.75 33.73 26.68
C THR A 844 68.70 34.29 27.64
N ILE A 845 68.32 33.50 28.65
CA ILE A 845 67.37 33.92 29.69
C ILE A 845 67.92 35.11 30.47
N SER A 846 69.20 35.06 30.87
CA SER A 846 69.86 36.15 31.59
C SER A 846 69.90 37.45 30.76
N ARG A 847 70.22 37.37 29.46
CA ARG A 847 70.17 38.53 28.56
C ARG A 847 68.76 39.11 28.49
N LEU A 848 67.73 38.26 28.35
CA LEU A 848 66.34 38.69 28.20
C LEU A 848 65.76 39.32 29.47
N THR A 849 66.10 38.77 30.64
CA THR A 849 65.76 39.37 31.94
C THR A 849 66.48 40.70 32.14
N GLY A 850 67.75 40.80 31.72
CA GLY A 850 68.52 42.05 31.77
C GLY A 850 67.90 43.16 30.91
N TYR A 851 67.43 42.85 29.70
CA TYR A 851 66.75 43.81 28.84
C TYR A 851 65.41 44.29 29.44
N GLY A 852 64.59 43.36 29.95
CA GLY A 852 63.32 43.69 30.61
C GLY A 852 63.51 44.62 31.82
N LEU A 853 64.55 44.37 32.62
CA LEU A 853 64.96 45.25 33.71
C LEU A 853 65.33 46.64 33.20
N SER A 854 66.18 46.73 32.18
CA SER A 854 66.63 48.00 31.60
C SER A 854 65.47 48.85 31.05
N THR A 855 64.51 48.25 30.35
CA THR A 855 63.31 48.95 29.86
C THR A 855 62.42 49.44 31.00
N ARG A 856 62.28 48.65 32.08
CA ARG A 856 61.49 49.04 33.25
C ARG A 856 62.11 50.26 33.95
N ILE A 857 63.41 50.21 34.20
CA ILE A 857 64.14 51.34 34.82
C ILE A 857 63.99 52.59 33.94
N ALA A 858 64.16 52.46 32.62
CA ALA A 858 63.98 53.57 31.67
C ALA A 858 62.57 54.19 31.75
N SER A 859 61.53 53.36 31.80
CA SER A 859 60.15 53.81 31.93
C SER A 859 59.91 54.54 33.25
N GLN A 860 60.45 54.04 34.36
CA GLN A 860 60.27 54.65 35.68
C GLN A 860 61.05 55.96 35.81
N ILE A 861 62.24 56.05 35.22
CA ILE A 861 62.98 57.31 35.07
C ILE A 861 62.17 58.30 34.24
N ASN A 862 61.57 57.88 33.13
CA ASN A 862 60.73 58.73 32.31
C ASN A 862 59.50 59.26 33.06
N ILE A 863 58.85 58.42 33.88
CA ILE A 863 57.73 58.84 34.75
C ILE A 863 58.20 59.83 35.82
N ALA A 864 59.42 59.68 36.33
CA ALA A 864 59.98 60.58 37.33
C ALA A 864 60.35 61.96 36.77
N ILE A 865 60.42 62.14 35.44
CA ILE A 865 60.75 63.41 34.80
C ILE A 865 59.49 64.27 34.66
N LYS A 866 59.50 65.46 35.27
CA LYS A 866 58.50 66.51 35.08
C LYS A 866 59.19 67.78 34.60
N PHE A 867 58.67 68.42 33.57
CA PHE A 867 59.21 69.72 33.13
C PHE A 867 58.43 70.87 33.76
N LYS A 868 59.13 71.76 34.48
CA LYS A 868 58.54 72.96 35.10
C LYS A 868 59.12 74.20 34.42
N ARG A 869 58.28 75.21 34.18
CA ARG A 869 58.75 76.50 33.65
C ARG A 869 59.72 77.12 34.66
N THR A 870 60.83 77.63 34.16
CA THR A 870 61.79 78.37 34.99
C THR A 870 61.13 79.69 35.42
N PRO A 871 60.93 79.94 36.72
CA PRO A 871 60.26 81.15 37.19
C PRO A 871 61.03 82.39 36.74
N TYR A 872 60.33 83.38 36.21
CA TYR A 872 60.90 84.70 35.94
C TYR A 872 60.55 85.61 37.11
N SER A 873 61.54 85.91 37.95
CA SER A 873 61.39 86.93 38.99
C SER A 873 62.25 88.14 38.68
N SER A 874 61.71 89.33 38.90
CA SER A 874 62.45 90.60 38.78
C SER A 874 63.24 90.95 40.04
N ASP A 875 63.04 90.22 41.14
CA ASP A 875 63.77 90.37 42.39
C ASP A 875 64.84 89.29 42.57
N LEU A 876 65.96 89.66 43.21
CA LEU A 876 67.07 88.73 43.44
C LEU A 876 66.68 87.55 44.34
N LYS A 877 65.81 87.80 45.33
CA LYS A 877 65.37 86.79 46.29
C LYS A 877 64.52 85.70 45.64
N GLY A 878 63.57 86.06 44.76
CA GLY A 878 62.78 85.08 44.03
C GLY A 878 63.60 84.25 43.04
N MET A 879 64.66 84.83 42.46
CA MET A 879 65.62 84.08 41.63
C MET A 879 66.46 83.09 42.46
N GLU A 880 66.89 83.49 43.67
CA GLU A 880 67.63 82.64 44.61
C GLU A 880 66.76 81.49 45.15
N ASP A 881 65.52 81.79 45.54
CA ASP A 881 64.56 80.78 46.05
C ASP A 881 64.24 79.74 44.96
N ALA A 882 64.00 80.17 43.71
CA ALA A 882 63.76 79.27 42.59
C ALA A 882 64.97 78.40 42.24
N LEU A 883 66.19 78.96 42.35
CA LEU A 883 67.42 78.21 42.17
C LEU A 883 67.63 77.19 43.31
N SER A 884 67.35 77.59 44.56
CA SER A 884 67.46 76.75 45.74
C SER A 884 66.51 75.54 45.67
N GLU A 885 65.24 75.74 45.28
CA GLU A 885 64.27 74.64 45.06
C GLU A 885 64.78 73.64 44.01
N ARG A 886 65.34 74.15 42.90
CA ARG A 886 65.87 73.34 41.81
C ARG A 886 67.13 72.56 42.22
N VAL A 887 68.05 73.19 42.94
CA VAL A 887 69.26 72.56 43.50
C VAL A 887 68.89 71.48 44.51
N ALA A 888 67.94 71.76 45.40
CA ALA A 888 67.48 70.82 46.41
C ALA A 888 66.85 69.57 45.76
N ASN A 889 66.00 69.76 44.75
CA ASN A 889 65.40 68.64 44.01
C ASN A 889 66.46 67.78 43.31
N PHE A 890 67.39 68.39 42.58
CA PHE A 890 68.44 67.65 41.87
C PHE A 890 69.39 66.91 42.83
N SER A 891 69.76 67.54 43.95
CA SER A 891 70.60 66.93 45.00
C SER A 891 69.95 65.68 45.62
N MET A 892 68.63 65.69 45.83
CA MET A 892 67.89 64.53 46.32
C MET A 892 67.75 63.43 45.25
N ALA A 893 67.65 63.80 43.98
CA ALA A 893 67.45 62.85 42.88
C ALA A 893 68.74 62.16 42.40
N ILE A 894 69.90 62.80 42.54
CA ILE A 894 71.15 62.31 41.92
C ILE A 894 71.63 60.97 42.46
N LYS A 895 71.47 60.68 43.75
CA LYS A 895 71.89 59.41 44.36
C LYS A 895 71.08 58.21 43.83
N PRO A 896 69.73 58.24 43.86
CA PRO A 896 68.92 57.22 43.20
C PRO A 896 69.23 57.07 41.71
N LEU A 897 69.38 58.19 40.98
CA LEU A 897 69.70 58.17 39.54
C LEU A 897 71.06 57.50 39.27
N GLN A 898 72.10 57.81 40.04
CA GLN A 898 73.42 57.18 39.89
C GLN A 898 73.35 55.66 40.09
N SER A 899 72.63 55.20 41.11
CA SER A 899 72.48 53.76 41.37
C SER A 899 71.70 53.06 40.24
N LEU A 900 70.65 53.70 39.72
CA LEU A 900 69.91 53.20 38.57
C LEU A 900 70.76 53.20 37.29
N PHE A 901 71.61 54.21 37.10
CA PHE A 901 72.54 54.28 35.96
C PHE A 901 73.63 53.21 36.03
N GLU A 902 74.11 52.86 37.22
CA GLU A 902 75.07 51.76 37.41
C GLU A 902 74.46 50.41 37.01
N ILE A 903 73.22 50.15 37.45
CA ILE A 903 72.45 48.94 37.08
C ILE A 903 72.20 48.91 35.55
N LEU A 904 71.86 50.05 34.95
CA LEU A 904 71.67 50.15 33.49
C LEU A 904 72.98 49.97 32.70
N GLY A 905 74.10 50.45 33.22
CA GLY A 905 75.42 50.35 32.60
C GLY A 905 75.96 48.91 32.53
N GLN A 906 75.59 48.08 33.49
CA GLN A 906 75.94 46.65 33.53
C GLN A 906 75.05 45.79 32.62
N ASN A 907 73.80 46.23 32.36
CA ASN A 907 72.78 45.44 31.67
C ASN A 907 72.49 45.93 30.23
N ALA A 908 73.35 45.57 29.28
CA ALA A 908 73.20 45.52 27.81
C ALA A 908 72.53 46.69 27.02
N SER A 909 72.04 47.76 27.65
CA SER A 909 71.25 48.81 26.98
C SER A 909 71.96 50.16 26.97
N LYS A 910 73.01 50.25 26.15
CA LYS A 910 73.94 51.39 26.07
C LYS A 910 73.27 52.72 25.72
N SER A 911 72.23 52.73 24.88
CA SER A 911 71.53 53.95 24.43
C SER A 911 70.72 54.62 25.54
N ILE A 912 69.96 53.85 26.32
CA ILE A 912 69.13 54.34 27.43
C ILE A 912 70.00 54.96 28.52
N TYR A 913 71.12 54.31 28.85
CA TYR A 913 72.10 54.83 29.79
C TYR A 913 72.66 56.18 29.34
N ILE A 914 73.07 56.31 28.07
CA ILE A 914 73.61 57.55 27.50
C ILE A 914 72.57 58.67 27.58
N ASN A 915 71.35 58.45 27.09
CA ASN A 915 70.32 59.49 27.03
C ASN A 915 69.89 59.98 28.42
N SER A 916 69.75 59.07 29.38
CA SER A 916 69.38 59.42 30.76
C SER A 916 70.47 60.21 31.47
N THR A 917 71.73 59.86 31.20
CA THR A 917 72.90 60.56 31.73
C THR A 917 73.02 61.95 31.13
N GLU A 918 72.82 62.10 29.82
CA GLU A 918 72.83 63.41 29.14
C GLU A 918 71.78 64.37 29.70
N LEU A 919 70.57 63.88 30.01
CA LEU A 919 69.52 64.71 30.62
C LEU A 919 69.91 65.21 32.01
N ALA A 920 70.47 64.33 32.86
CA ALA A 920 70.95 64.71 34.18
C ALA A 920 72.10 65.73 34.11
N ILE A 921 73.02 65.56 33.16
CA ILE A 921 74.11 66.52 32.88
C ILE A 921 73.54 67.85 32.40
N SER A 922 72.56 67.85 31.50
CA SER A 922 71.90 69.06 31.00
C SER A 922 71.24 69.84 32.15
N GLU A 923 70.63 69.15 33.10
CA GLU A 923 70.00 69.77 34.27
C GLU A 923 71.06 70.40 35.21
N ALA A 924 72.15 69.68 35.49
CA ALA A 924 73.27 70.20 36.28
C ALA A 924 73.90 71.46 35.65
N LEU A 925 74.14 71.44 34.33
CA LEU A 925 74.62 72.61 33.59
C LEU A 925 73.62 73.77 33.61
N GLY A 926 72.32 73.47 33.57
CA GLY A 926 71.25 74.46 33.70
C GLY A 926 71.26 75.16 35.05
N ILE A 927 71.47 74.43 36.14
CA ILE A 927 71.64 74.98 37.50
C ILE A 927 72.87 75.88 37.57
N ILE A 928 74.01 75.44 37.04
CA ILE A 928 75.25 76.25 37.02
C ILE A 928 75.05 77.55 36.26
N LYS A 929 74.41 77.51 35.07
CA LYS A 929 74.09 78.71 34.29
C LYS A 929 73.13 79.66 35.02
N SER A 930 72.13 79.13 35.71
CA SER A 930 71.23 79.93 36.54
C SER A 930 71.96 80.56 37.73
N THR A 931 72.92 79.83 38.33
CA THR A 931 73.78 80.33 39.43
C THR A 931 74.67 81.47 38.94
N ASP A 932 75.33 81.29 37.79
CA ASP A 932 76.17 82.31 37.16
C ASP A 932 75.36 83.59 36.84
N ARG A 933 74.15 83.44 36.29
CA ARG A 933 73.23 84.57 36.08
C ARG A 933 72.83 85.26 37.38
N LEU A 934 72.57 84.52 38.45
CA LEU A 934 72.26 85.09 39.78
C LEU A 934 73.48 85.85 40.33
N LEU A 935 74.69 85.31 40.19
CA LEU A 935 75.93 85.96 40.62
C LEU A 935 76.20 87.25 39.82
N LEU A 936 75.99 87.23 38.51
CA LEU A 936 76.10 88.42 37.66
C LEU A 936 75.03 89.48 38.02
N ALA A 937 73.79 89.06 38.27
CA ALA A 937 72.69 89.96 38.64
C ALA A 937 72.83 90.55 40.04
N SER A 938 73.34 89.77 41.01
CA SER A 938 73.60 90.23 42.38
C SER A 938 74.82 91.15 42.47
N ASN A 939 75.71 91.11 41.47
CA ASN A 939 76.91 91.93 41.35
C ASN A 939 77.69 92.11 42.67
N PRO A 940 78.04 91.00 43.36
CA PRO A 940 78.54 91.01 44.74
C PRO A 940 79.90 91.73 44.88
N TYR A 941 80.61 91.92 43.76
CA TYR A 941 81.92 92.56 43.69
C TYR A 941 81.89 93.98 43.10
N SER A 942 80.71 94.59 42.99
CA SER A 942 80.61 95.99 42.58
C SER A 942 81.16 96.93 43.65
N ALA A 943 82.14 97.78 43.26
CA ALA A 943 82.75 98.75 44.16
C ALA A 943 81.69 99.75 44.66
N ARG A 944 81.28 99.60 45.94
CA ARG A 944 80.21 100.40 46.57
C ARG A 944 80.50 101.89 46.68
N ASN A 945 81.74 102.34 46.43
CA ASN A 945 82.09 103.74 46.19
C ASN A 945 83.49 103.75 45.54
N LYS A 946 83.64 104.37 44.38
CA LYS A 946 84.89 104.36 43.57
C LYS A 946 86.02 105.21 44.20
N ASN A 947 86.49 104.89 45.40
CA ASN A 947 87.75 105.42 45.93
C ASN A 947 88.44 104.44 46.90
N PHE A 948 89.78 104.50 46.97
CA PHE A 948 90.65 103.64 47.80
C PHE A 948 90.95 104.24 49.19
N SER A 949 90.12 105.15 49.68
CA SER A 949 90.39 105.94 50.90
C SER A 949 90.51 105.12 52.20
N LYS A 950 90.14 103.84 52.17
CA LYS A 950 90.16 102.93 53.34
C LYS A 950 91.18 101.78 53.23
N TRP A 951 92.06 101.80 52.22
CA TRP A 951 93.05 100.73 52.05
C TRP A 951 94.26 100.99 52.95
N ASP A 952 94.52 100.07 53.88
CA ASP A 952 95.58 100.20 54.90
C ASP A 952 96.99 99.86 54.39
N GLY A 953 97.14 99.47 53.12
CA GLY A 953 98.41 99.11 52.49
C GLY A 953 99.02 97.80 52.97
N ALA A 954 98.44 97.13 53.96
CA ALA A 954 98.95 95.88 54.54
C ALA A 954 98.19 94.65 54.02
N THR A 955 96.92 94.81 53.67
CA THR A 955 96.07 93.70 53.18
C THR A 955 95.86 93.85 51.68
N PRO A 956 96.04 92.83 50.80
CA PRO A 956 95.86 93.01 49.36
C PRO A 956 94.49 93.63 49.03
N PRO A 957 94.38 94.62 48.11
CA PRO A 957 93.17 95.43 47.92
C PRO A 957 91.91 94.61 47.68
N LEU A 958 92.07 93.48 46.97
CA LEU A 958 90.97 92.54 46.69
C LEU A 958 90.37 91.95 47.98
N ARG A 959 91.18 91.68 49.01
CA ARG A 959 90.73 91.04 50.24
C ARG A 959 89.97 92.01 51.17
N GLN A 960 90.25 93.31 51.07
CA GLN A 960 89.58 94.35 51.86
C GLN A 960 88.33 94.92 51.16
N LEU A 961 88.26 94.83 49.83
CA LEU A 961 87.09 95.23 49.03
C LEU A 961 85.98 94.16 48.97
N ILE A 962 86.29 92.92 49.34
CA ILE A 962 85.38 91.77 49.26
C ILE A 962 84.72 91.44 50.61
N GLY A 963 85.16 92.07 51.72
CA GLY A 963 84.67 91.81 53.07
C GLY A 963 85.50 90.76 53.79
#